data_AF-A0A8S8YEW0-F1
#
_entry.id   AF-A0A8S8YEW0-F1
#
_cell.length_a   1.000
_cell.length_b   1.000
_cell.length_c   1.000
_cell.angle_alpha   90.00
_cell.angle_beta   90.00
_cell.angle_gamma   90.00
#
_symmetry.space_group_name_H-M   'P 1'
#
loop_
_entity.id
_entity.type
_entity.pdbx_description
1 polymer ?
#
loop_
_entity_poly.entity_id
_entity_poly.type
_entity_poly.pdbx_seq_one_letter_code
_entity_poly.pdbx_strand_id
1 'polypeptide(L)'
;MQHMRRVALLLVGLLTVSLWLPAAVAEEGVESTGWALTAAGFGDDIPYDLARSGERMVVAGTFTGWMSLEDDLDPLETNSTTNNLDGFIAWTHPDGTWSHGSTVTSANGTDVIDRIGVLANGDLLVAGRACAGTAGLACNVTFGSSLTLSKASSGAHGLVFLARITEDGVWQWARQLNSDQPMQVLDLALQGASVYVAVHHYSSVKVDGLVDPIAGQDRDAVVILEFDQSGTTVRSLSVQTTQIIDEVASLCVNRQGEVHLALTFGERLIAGEHVLVSAGGTDAAVLRLGEGEAFAWATSTNSSGDVQAIRCTTGAEDGVVVAGAINGEAAFSGATASSSQGIDVWTARVSGGAEWSNVEVIGGPGTDVPVDVHVDASGTRIVAGMSSSSMALGASVLEDMDGEDAGNAYDSWLAHLGSTENTRWARSLGGTGDERLAALSFDANGRWVMAASFDEDLDVEGKEHRVEGGRDVLLWAYAADLDDDGVLDAIDVCPRDADPDQLDLDADGVGNVCDLDDDGDGVADDLDDCPTGAIGWWSTRSSDHDEDGCRDNDEDFDDDEDGVFDHNDACPKGPVGWVSTPEEDQEGDGCSDVDTDEDGWVDQADVCPNVYDPGQADLDGDGVGNLCDDDADNDGVLESDDGCPLDFTTWTSTPSNDHDRDGCRDDGDDQDDDQDGVLDAFDRCPTGMVGFPPEADHDGDGCADDEDTDDDDDGRVDPADGCPRGMVGRLSLALDADGDGCSDAEEDDDDDQDGVNDAVDACARTPLSMVVDGRGCSALQADDDQDGVSNFLDICGGTAPGLRVDLNGCALPGQLSGGAESGIGWPATTLLVLAVLVFGAAGWTFIKGRDQNTHKAGTESKQHATVGEEE
;
A
#
# COMPACT_ATOMS: atom_id res chain seq x y z
N MET A 1 -45.69 -15.46 45.58
CA MET A 1 -46.81 -15.91 46.47
C MET A 1 -47.47 -17.14 45.85
N GLN A 2 -48.26 -17.94 46.59
CA GLN A 2 -48.75 -19.27 46.15
C GLN A 2 -49.64 -19.28 44.89
N HIS A 3 -49.61 -20.40 44.15
CA HIS A 3 -50.42 -20.73 42.97
C HIS A 3 -51.91 -20.33 43.02
N MET A 4 -52.49 -19.93 41.87
CA MET A 4 -53.86 -20.33 41.49
C MET A 4 -54.21 -20.22 39.99
N ARG A 5 -54.15 -21.38 39.27
CA ARG A 5 -55.01 -21.77 38.11
C ARG A 5 -54.80 -20.98 36.78
N ARG A 6 -55.02 -21.54 35.57
CA ARG A 6 -56.10 -22.45 35.09
C ARG A 6 -55.73 -23.27 33.80
N VAL A 7 -56.10 -24.57 33.78
CA VAL A 7 -56.78 -25.35 32.69
C VAL A 7 -56.10 -25.58 31.31
N ALA A 8 -56.14 -26.73 30.59
CA ALA A 8 -56.25 -28.20 30.84
C ALA A 8 -56.41 -29.00 29.49
N LEU A 9 -55.94 -30.29 29.35
CA LEU A 9 -56.64 -31.47 28.70
C LEU A 9 -55.74 -32.69 28.26
N LEU A 10 -56.34 -33.91 28.25
CA LEU A 10 -55.94 -35.24 27.67
C LEU A 10 -54.72 -36.03 28.28
N LEU A 11 -54.53 -37.38 28.28
CA LEU A 11 -55.24 -38.66 27.90
C LEU A 11 -54.87 -39.33 26.52
N VAL A 12 -54.62 -40.66 26.30
CA VAL A 12 -54.66 -41.96 27.07
C VAL A 12 -53.66 -43.03 26.48
N GLY A 13 -53.24 -44.08 27.22
CA GLY A 13 -52.62 -45.36 26.73
C GLY A 13 -52.59 -46.47 27.82
N LEU A 14 -52.05 -47.70 27.67
CA LEU A 14 -51.92 -48.69 26.56
C LEU A 14 -51.72 -50.13 27.15
N LEU A 15 -51.67 -51.23 26.36
CA LEU A 15 -51.69 -52.63 26.90
C LEU A 15 -51.10 -53.72 25.96
N THR A 16 -50.67 -54.86 26.55
CA THR A 16 -50.34 -56.21 25.98
C THR A 16 -48.89 -56.50 25.53
N VAL A 17 -48.50 -57.78 25.61
CA VAL A 17 -47.15 -58.34 25.36
C VAL A 17 -47.26 -59.77 24.79
N SER A 18 -46.55 -60.07 23.69
CA SER A 18 -45.85 -61.32 23.36
C SER A 18 -45.69 -61.51 21.84
N LEU A 19 -44.48 -61.91 21.40
CA LEU A 19 -44.11 -62.35 20.04
C LEU A 19 -44.29 -61.32 18.91
N TRP A 20 -43.22 -60.58 18.64
CA TRP A 20 -42.41 -60.64 17.40
C TRP A 20 -41.04 -60.03 17.75
N LEU A 21 -39.94 -60.45 17.11
CA LEU A 21 -38.69 -59.68 17.16
C LEU A 21 -38.76 -58.66 16.01
N PRO A 22 -38.57 -57.35 16.26
CA PRO A 22 -38.25 -56.40 15.20
C PRO A 22 -36.80 -56.63 14.73
N ALA A 23 -36.43 -55.97 13.63
CA ALA A 23 -35.10 -56.07 13.03
C ALA A 23 -33.99 -55.59 13.98
N ALA A 24 -32.76 -55.99 13.67
CA ALA A 24 -31.64 -55.10 13.98
C ALA A 24 -31.92 -53.79 13.23
N VAL A 25 -31.91 -52.67 13.95
CA VAL A 25 -31.66 -51.36 13.34
C VAL A 25 -30.24 -51.46 12.77
N ALA A 26 -30.06 -51.08 11.51
CA ALA A 26 -28.72 -50.94 10.97
C ALA A 26 -28.01 -49.81 11.73
N GLU A 27 -26.71 -49.91 11.89
CA GLU A 27 -25.91 -48.71 12.07
C GLU A 27 -26.03 -47.94 10.75
N GLU A 28 -26.93 -46.95 10.72
CA GLU A 28 -26.77 -45.78 9.85
C GLU A 28 -25.54 -45.07 10.41
N GLY A 29 -24.37 -45.45 9.89
CA GLY A 29 -23.14 -44.70 10.11
C GLY A 29 -23.30 -43.30 9.53
N VAL A 30 -22.55 -42.35 10.08
CA VAL A 30 -22.42 -41.01 9.50
C VAL A 30 -21.99 -41.19 8.04
N GLU A 31 -22.71 -40.55 7.11
CA GLU A 31 -22.31 -40.57 5.70
C GLU A 31 -21.03 -39.73 5.59
N SER A 32 -19.94 -40.36 5.12
CA SER A 32 -18.65 -39.69 4.94
C SER A 32 -18.83 -38.46 4.05
N THR A 33 -18.56 -37.28 4.59
CA THR A 33 -18.73 -35.99 3.92
C THR A 33 -17.61 -35.68 2.93
N GLY A 34 -16.57 -36.53 2.83
CA GLY A 34 -15.50 -36.47 1.84
C GLY A 34 -15.80 -37.28 0.58
N TRP A 35 -14.91 -37.20 -0.43
CA TRP A 35 -14.93 -38.12 -1.57
C TRP A 35 -13.55 -38.28 -2.20
N ALA A 36 -13.29 -39.45 -2.78
CA ALA A 36 -12.08 -39.76 -3.55
C ALA A 36 -12.45 -40.39 -4.90
N LEU A 37 -11.91 -39.83 -5.98
CA LEU A 37 -12.11 -40.23 -7.38
C LEU A 37 -10.78 -40.53 -8.05
N THR A 38 -10.74 -41.51 -8.95
CA THR A 38 -9.56 -41.76 -9.79
C THR A 38 -9.89 -41.71 -11.27
N ALA A 39 -8.91 -41.30 -12.07
CA ALA A 39 -8.89 -41.46 -13.53
C ALA A 39 -7.61 -42.26 -13.87
N ALA A 40 -7.78 -43.39 -14.56
CA ALA A 40 -6.79 -44.45 -14.56
C ALA A 40 -6.61 -45.11 -15.94
N GLY A 41 -5.41 -45.62 -16.22
CA GLY A 41 -5.02 -46.08 -17.55
C GLY A 41 -3.92 -47.15 -17.57
N PHE A 42 -3.62 -47.66 -18.76
CA PHE A 42 -2.56 -48.67 -18.97
C PHE A 42 -1.14 -48.08 -19.04
N GLY A 43 -0.97 -46.80 -18.73
CA GLY A 43 0.28 -46.05 -18.84
C GLY A 43 0.40 -45.00 -17.74
N ASP A 44 1.15 -43.94 -18.01
CA ASP A 44 1.36 -42.85 -17.06
C ASP A 44 0.36 -41.71 -17.35
N ASP A 45 -0.54 -41.48 -16.39
CA ASP A 45 -1.59 -40.47 -16.38
C ASP A 45 -1.38 -39.56 -15.16
N ILE A 46 -1.16 -38.26 -15.38
CA ILE A 46 -0.55 -37.32 -14.43
C ILE A 46 -1.30 -35.98 -14.46
N PRO A 47 -1.82 -35.46 -13.33
CA PRO A 47 -2.37 -34.12 -13.25
C PRO A 47 -1.26 -33.07 -13.16
N TYR A 48 -1.55 -31.85 -13.61
CA TYR A 48 -0.63 -30.69 -13.55
C TYR A 48 -1.27 -29.45 -12.92
N ASP A 49 -2.61 -29.37 -12.90
CA ASP A 49 -3.33 -28.25 -12.29
C ASP A 49 -4.79 -28.62 -11.96
N LEU A 50 -5.37 -27.91 -10.99
CA LEU A 50 -6.73 -28.13 -10.47
C LEU A 50 -7.41 -26.77 -10.21
N ALA A 51 -8.66 -26.60 -10.65
CA ALA A 51 -9.43 -25.40 -10.38
C ALA A 51 -10.94 -25.68 -10.24
N ARG A 52 -11.64 -24.91 -9.41
CA ARG A 52 -13.10 -24.94 -9.32
C ARG A 52 -13.76 -24.04 -10.37
N SER A 53 -14.67 -24.59 -11.17
CA SER A 53 -15.57 -23.82 -12.02
C SER A 53 -17.03 -24.04 -11.64
N GLY A 54 -17.65 -22.98 -11.08
CA GLY A 54 -19.00 -23.05 -10.54
C GLY A 54 -19.07 -24.04 -9.36
N GLU A 55 -19.88 -25.09 -9.53
CA GLU A 55 -20.03 -26.19 -8.57
C GLU A 55 -19.11 -27.40 -8.87
N ARG A 56 -18.35 -27.37 -9.97
CA ARG A 56 -17.52 -28.49 -10.44
C ARG A 56 -16.04 -28.28 -10.14
N MET A 57 -15.32 -29.35 -9.84
CA MET A 57 -13.86 -29.35 -9.91
C MET A 57 -13.42 -29.69 -11.34
N VAL A 58 -12.31 -29.11 -11.77
CA VAL A 58 -11.71 -29.36 -13.09
C VAL A 58 -10.23 -29.62 -12.92
N VAL A 59 -9.78 -30.79 -13.35
CA VAL A 59 -8.37 -31.19 -13.36
C VAL A 59 -7.87 -31.30 -14.79
N ALA A 60 -6.62 -30.91 -15.01
CA ALA A 60 -5.96 -31.05 -16.30
C ALA A 60 -4.52 -31.56 -16.14
N GLY A 61 -4.00 -32.13 -17.21
CA GLY A 61 -2.65 -32.70 -17.23
C GLY A 61 -2.38 -33.52 -18.48
N THR A 62 -1.77 -34.68 -18.30
CA THR A 62 -1.32 -35.58 -19.38
C THR A 62 -1.73 -37.02 -19.16
N PHE A 63 -1.99 -37.76 -20.23
CA PHE A 63 -2.31 -39.19 -20.20
C PHE A 63 -1.64 -39.95 -21.35
N THR A 64 -1.50 -41.27 -21.25
CA THR A 64 -0.89 -42.11 -22.29
C THR A 64 -1.76 -43.27 -22.76
N GLY A 65 -2.05 -43.29 -24.05
CA GLY A 65 -2.80 -44.36 -24.70
C GLY A 65 -4.32 -44.25 -24.51
N TRP A 66 -4.80 -44.55 -23.29
CA TRP A 66 -6.21 -44.65 -22.92
C TRP A 66 -6.37 -44.41 -21.41
N MET A 67 -7.29 -43.51 -21.03
CA MET A 67 -7.62 -43.19 -19.63
C MET A 67 -9.14 -43.30 -19.40
N SER A 68 -9.52 -43.94 -18.30
CA SER A 68 -10.91 -44.15 -17.86
C SER A 68 -11.41 -43.00 -16.98
N LEU A 69 -12.72 -42.72 -17.06
CA LEU A 69 -13.46 -41.77 -16.21
C LEU A 69 -14.73 -42.47 -15.67
N GLU A 70 -14.57 -43.66 -15.10
CA GLU A 70 -15.62 -44.64 -14.73
C GLU A 70 -16.36 -45.35 -15.90
N ASP A 71 -17.00 -46.48 -15.57
CA ASP A 71 -17.60 -47.48 -16.48
C ASP A 71 -18.68 -46.95 -17.45
N ASP A 72 -19.35 -45.84 -17.12
CA ASP A 72 -20.52 -45.31 -17.85
C ASP A 72 -20.19 -44.06 -18.72
N LEU A 73 -18.94 -43.57 -18.74
CA LEU A 73 -18.49 -42.48 -19.62
C LEU A 73 -17.72 -42.99 -20.86
N ASP A 74 -17.72 -42.21 -21.94
CA ASP A 74 -16.82 -42.44 -23.08
C ASP A 74 -15.37 -42.11 -22.65
N PRO A 75 -14.42 -43.07 -22.67
CA PRO A 75 -13.07 -42.87 -22.15
C PRO A 75 -12.21 -41.99 -23.06
N LEU A 76 -11.14 -41.43 -22.50
CA LEU A 76 -10.24 -40.55 -23.25
C LEU A 76 -9.22 -41.39 -24.02
N GLU A 77 -9.25 -41.29 -25.36
CA GLU A 77 -8.35 -42.00 -26.28
C GLU A 77 -7.31 -41.07 -26.92
N THR A 78 -6.06 -41.53 -27.00
CA THR A 78 -5.01 -40.89 -27.80
C THR A 78 -5.18 -41.17 -29.30
N ASN A 79 -4.71 -40.28 -30.17
CA ASN A 79 -4.78 -40.49 -31.63
C ASN A 79 -3.62 -41.38 -32.19
N SER A 80 -2.71 -41.82 -31.32
CA SER A 80 -1.45 -42.48 -31.67
C SER A 80 -1.37 -43.91 -31.12
N THR A 81 -0.54 -44.77 -31.73
CA THR A 81 -0.42 -46.19 -31.35
C THR A 81 0.89 -46.55 -30.62
N THR A 82 1.66 -45.55 -30.18
CA THR A 82 2.97 -45.76 -29.53
C THR A 82 3.30 -44.60 -28.59
N ASN A 83 3.20 -44.81 -27.27
CA ASN A 83 3.71 -43.98 -26.17
C ASN A 83 3.82 -42.47 -26.51
N ASN A 84 2.70 -41.88 -26.89
CA ASN A 84 2.54 -40.45 -27.10
C ASN A 84 1.91 -39.92 -25.80
N LEU A 85 2.46 -38.83 -25.26
CA LEU A 85 1.89 -38.16 -24.10
C LEU A 85 0.94 -37.09 -24.64
N ASP A 86 -0.35 -37.23 -24.40
CA ASP A 86 -1.40 -36.34 -24.88
C ASP A 86 -2.04 -35.61 -23.69
N GLY A 87 -2.55 -34.40 -23.91
CA GLY A 87 -3.14 -33.59 -22.83
C GLY A 87 -4.59 -33.99 -22.54
N PHE A 88 -5.01 -33.96 -21.27
CA PHE A 88 -6.41 -34.11 -20.87
C PHE A 88 -6.90 -32.94 -20.01
N ILE A 89 -8.22 -32.74 -20.01
CA ILE A 89 -8.95 -31.95 -19.03
C ILE A 89 -10.29 -32.64 -18.73
N ALA A 90 -10.64 -32.77 -17.45
CA ALA A 90 -11.82 -33.50 -16.98
C ALA A 90 -12.55 -32.75 -15.86
N TRP A 91 -13.88 -32.83 -15.85
CA TRP A 91 -14.78 -32.17 -14.92
C TRP A 91 -15.44 -33.19 -13.98
N THR A 92 -15.56 -32.87 -12.71
CA THR A 92 -16.40 -33.62 -11.75
C THR A 92 -17.84 -33.10 -11.71
N HIS A 93 -18.72 -33.86 -11.08
CA HIS A 93 -19.95 -33.37 -10.48
C HIS A 93 -19.73 -33.01 -8.99
N PRO A 94 -20.63 -32.21 -8.36
CA PRO A 94 -20.46 -31.76 -6.97
C PRO A 94 -20.59 -32.89 -5.93
N ASP A 95 -21.15 -34.03 -6.34
CA ASP A 95 -21.35 -35.24 -5.55
C ASP A 95 -20.14 -36.20 -5.58
N GLY A 96 -19.03 -35.80 -6.20
CA GLY A 96 -17.82 -36.61 -6.27
C GLY A 96 -17.88 -37.74 -7.29
N THR A 97 -18.57 -37.54 -8.43
CA THR A 97 -18.46 -38.42 -9.63
C THR A 97 -17.82 -37.70 -10.81
N TRP A 98 -17.33 -38.42 -11.83
CA TRP A 98 -16.92 -37.79 -13.09
C TRP A 98 -18.12 -37.31 -13.90
N SER A 99 -17.96 -36.19 -14.61
CA SER A 99 -18.99 -35.62 -15.48
C SER A 99 -18.69 -35.85 -16.97
N HIS A 100 -17.52 -35.41 -17.42
CA HIS A 100 -17.03 -35.56 -18.80
C HIS A 100 -15.56 -35.12 -18.88
N GLY A 101 -14.92 -35.37 -20.02
CA GLY A 101 -13.58 -34.88 -20.32
C GLY A 101 -13.36 -34.52 -21.78
N SER A 102 -12.23 -33.88 -22.06
CA SER A 102 -11.74 -33.54 -23.40
C SER A 102 -10.23 -33.69 -23.46
N THR A 103 -9.70 -33.92 -24.66
CA THR A 103 -8.26 -34.10 -24.90
C THR A 103 -7.66 -33.03 -25.81
N VAL A 104 -6.34 -32.88 -25.73
CA VAL A 104 -5.48 -32.05 -26.60
C VAL A 104 -4.39 -32.98 -27.14
N THR A 105 -4.55 -33.42 -28.39
CA THR A 105 -3.81 -34.60 -28.89
C THR A 105 -3.03 -34.34 -30.17
N SER A 106 -1.87 -34.96 -30.33
CA SER A 106 -1.09 -34.91 -31.58
C SER A 106 -0.56 -36.28 -32.02
N ALA A 107 -0.16 -36.41 -33.28
CA ALA A 107 0.28 -37.70 -33.82
C ALA A 107 1.73 -38.06 -33.48
N ASN A 108 2.51 -37.11 -32.95
CA ASN A 108 3.91 -37.30 -32.53
C ASN A 108 4.27 -36.21 -31.51
N GLY A 109 4.76 -36.59 -30.35
CA GLY A 109 5.45 -35.69 -29.42
C GLY A 109 4.91 -35.80 -28.00
N THR A 110 4.84 -34.65 -27.36
CA THR A 110 4.26 -34.47 -26.03
C THR A 110 3.34 -33.25 -26.09
N ASP A 111 2.08 -33.45 -25.70
CA ASP A 111 1.05 -32.44 -25.54
C ASP A 111 0.59 -32.45 -24.08
N VAL A 112 0.44 -31.27 -23.48
CA VAL A 112 0.27 -31.03 -22.04
C VAL A 112 -0.69 -29.86 -21.86
N ILE A 113 -1.63 -29.96 -20.91
CA ILE A 113 -2.24 -28.77 -20.31
C ILE A 113 -1.50 -28.52 -19.00
N ASP A 114 -0.79 -27.39 -18.93
CA ASP A 114 0.09 -27.06 -17.81
C ASP A 114 -0.65 -26.24 -16.74
N ARG A 115 -1.65 -25.41 -17.13
CA ARG A 115 -2.43 -24.52 -16.23
C ARG A 115 -3.87 -24.27 -16.67
N ILE A 116 -4.74 -24.00 -15.69
CA ILE A 116 -6.17 -23.65 -15.82
C ILE A 116 -6.42 -22.29 -15.13
N GLY A 117 -7.04 -21.34 -15.84
CA GLY A 117 -7.66 -20.15 -15.26
C GLY A 117 -9.16 -20.14 -15.48
N VAL A 118 -9.94 -19.85 -14.45
CA VAL A 118 -11.41 -19.86 -14.49
C VAL A 118 -11.95 -18.45 -14.73
N LEU A 119 -12.67 -18.24 -15.83
CA LEU A 119 -13.36 -16.98 -16.09
C LEU A 119 -14.63 -16.88 -15.23
N ALA A 120 -15.02 -15.66 -14.86
CA ALA A 120 -16.23 -15.35 -14.09
C ALA A 120 -17.57 -15.77 -14.77
N ASN A 121 -17.52 -16.44 -15.93
CA ASN A 121 -18.66 -17.01 -16.63
C ASN A 121 -18.66 -18.56 -16.67
N GLY A 122 -17.75 -19.24 -15.96
CA GLY A 122 -17.61 -20.70 -15.93
C GLY A 122 -16.75 -21.30 -17.05
N ASP A 123 -16.46 -20.53 -18.11
CA ASP A 123 -15.49 -20.93 -19.14
C ASP A 123 -14.07 -20.96 -18.57
N LEU A 124 -13.24 -21.87 -19.09
CA LEU A 124 -11.84 -21.98 -18.72
C LEU A 124 -10.94 -21.40 -19.81
N LEU A 125 -9.86 -20.78 -19.37
CA LEU A 125 -8.67 -20.52 -20.16
C LEU A 125 -7.61 -21.53 -19.75
N VAL A 126 -7.04 -22.25 -20.72
CA VAL A 126 -5.99 -23.24 -20.45
C VAL A 126 -4.73 -22.88 -21.22
N ALA A 127 -3.61 -22.89 -20.51
CA ALA A 127 -2.28 -22.75 -21.09
C ALA A 127 -1.57 -24.11 -21.06
N GLY A 128 -0.78 -24.38 -22.10
CA GLY A 128 -0.09 -25.65 -22.20
C GLY A 128 0.93 -25.73 -23.33
N ARG A 129 1.64 -26.85 -23.38
CA ARG A 129 2.62 -27.22 -24.41
C ARG A 129 2.00 -28.18 -25.41
N ALA A 130 2.34 -28.05 -26.68
CA ALA A 130 1.91 -28.98 -27.71
C ALA A 130 3.03 -29.29 -28.71
N CYS A 131 2.98 -30.48 -29.31
CA CYS A 131 3.99 -30.98 -30.24
C CYS A 131 5.43 -30.92 -29.67
N ALA A 132 5.63 -31.00 -28.35
CA ALA A 132 6.95 -30.89 -27.75
C ALA A 132 7.85 -32.08 -28.14
N GLY A 133 9.16 -31.83 -28.20
CA GLY A 133 10.16 -32.80 -28.68
C GLY A 133 10.21 -33.01 -30.21
N THR A 134 9.30 -32.42 -31.00
CA THR A 134 9.13 -32.73 -32.44
C THR A 134 10.13 -32.02 -33.38
N ALA A 135 11.35 -31.74 -32.91
CA ALA A 135 12.39 -31.10 -33.72
C ALA A 135 12.76 -31.96 -34.94
N GLY A 136 12.70 -31.38 -36.14
CA GLY A 136 12.87 -32.06 -37.42
C GLY A 136 11.60 -32.70 -37.99
N LEU A 137 10.52 -32.80 -37.21
CA LEU A 137 9.22 -33.37 -37.62
C LEU A 137 8.16 -32.29 -37.85
N ALA A 138 7.13 -32.65 -38.61
CA ALA A 138 5.89 -31.88 -38.71
C ALA A 138 4.88 -32.45 -37.72
N CYS A 139 4.23 -31.58 -36.96
CA CYS A 139 3.22 -31.95 -35.97
C CYS A 139 2.08 -30.93 -35.97
N ASN A 140 0.86 -31.46 -35.83
CA ASN A 140 -0.38 -30.71 -35.64
C ASN A 140 -1.04 -31.26 -34.39
N VAL A 141 -1.47 -30.38 -33.50
CA VAL A 141 -2.24 -30.71 -32.29
C VAL A 141 -3.73 -30.44 -32.56
N THR A 142 -4.59 -31.27 -32.00
CA THR A 142 -6.05 -31.24 -32.14
C THR A 142 -6.70 -31.11 -30.77
N PHE A 143 -7.52 -30.08 -30.60
CA PHE A 143 -8.29 -29.77 -29.41
C PHE A 143 -9.69 -30.37 -29.58
N GLY A 144 -9.97 -31.42 -28.80
CA GLY A 144 -11.16 -32.25 -28.97
C GLY A 144 -11.23 -32.84 -30.39
N SER A 145 -12.29 -32.49 -31.14
CA SER A 145 -12.61 -33.13 -32.42
C SER A 145 -12.49 -32.24 -33.67
N SER A 146 -12.16 -30.94 -33.54
CA SER A 146 -12.28 -30.01 -34.69
C SER A 146 -11.35 -28.80 -34.74
N LEU A 147 -10.81 -28.33 -33.62
CA LEU A 147 -9.88 -27.19 -33.59
C LEU A 147 -8.45 -27.71 -33.67
N THR A 148 -7.62 -27.15 -34.55
CA THR A 148 -6.24 -27.63 -34.76
C THR A 148 -5.23 -26.49 -34.83
N LEU A 149 -4.07 -26.67 -34.19
CA LEU A 149 -2.90 -25.79 -34.33
C LEU A 149 -1.73 -26.54 -35.00
N SER A 150 -0.82 -25.79 -35.62
CA SER A 150 0.34 -26.32 -36.35
C SER A 150 1.60 -25.59 -35.94
N LYS A 151 2.62 -26.36 -35.53
CA LYS A 151 3.95 -25.84 -35.19
C LYS A 151 4.55 -25.06 -36.36
N ALA A 152 5.01 -23.82 -36.12
CA ALA A 152 5.35 -22.86 -37.20
C ALA A 152 6.44 -23.32 -38.18
N SER A 153 7.31 -24.25 -37.79
CA SER A 153 8.24 -24.90 -38.71
C SER A 153 8.55 -26.34 -38.30
N SER A 154 9.04 -27.15 -39.24
CA SER A 154 9.59 -28.47 -38.90
C SER A 154 10.86 -28.40 -38.06
N GLY A 155 11.53 -27.24 -37.98
CA GLY A 155 12.74 -27.04 -37.18
C GLY A 155 12.49 -26.77 -35.70
N ALA A 156 11.38 -26.09 -35.38
CA ALA A 156 11.00 -25.75 -34.00
C ALA A 156 10.80 -27.01 -33.12
N HIS A 157 10.96 -26.86 -31.80
CA HIS A 157 10.89 -27.98 -30.85
C HIS A 157 9.47 -28.30 -30.35
N GLY A 158 8.53 -27.36 -30.48
CA GLY A 158 7.13 -27.47 -30.06
C GLY A 158 6.38 -26.16 -30.29
N LEU A 159 5.24 -25.98 -29.63
CA LEU A 159 4.57 -24.69 -29.44
C LEU A 159 3.99 -24.61 -28.02
N VAL A 160 3.77 -23.39 -27.52
CA VAL A 160 2.91 -23.15 -26.35
C VAL A 160 1.59 -22.61 -26.85
N PHE A 161 0.49 -22.98 -26.22
CA PHE A 161 -0.85 -22.48 -26.53
C PHE A 161 -1.50 -21.78 -25.34
N LEU A 162 -2.43 -20.88 -25.67
CA LEU A 162 -3.50 -20.42 -24.79
C LEU A 162 -4.81 -20.70 -25.52
N ALA A 163 -5.77 -21.33 -24.85
CA ALA A 163 -7.05 -21.72 -25.46
C ALA A 163 -8.22 -21.52 -24.50
N ARG A 164 -9.42 -21.30 -25.04
CA ARG A 164 -10.67 -21.18 -24.27
C ARG A 164 -11.56 -22.39 -24.53
N ILE A 165 -12.09 -22.97 -23.46
CA ILE A 165 -13.04 -24.09 -23.46
C ILE A 165 -14.22 -23.72 -22.54
N THR A 166 -15.43 -24.12 -22.90
CA THR A 166 -16.62 -23.91 -22.05
C THR A 166 -16.68 -24.91 -20.91
N GLU A 167 -17.50 -24.63 -19.89
CA GLU A 167 -17.82 -25.56 -18.80
C GLU A 167 -18.37 -26.92 -19.30
N ASP A 168 -19.01 -26.95 -20.48
CA ASP A 168 -19.46 -28.18 -21.18
C ASP A 168 -18.39 -28.81 -22.11
N GLY A 169 -17.10 -28.53 -21.90
CA GLY A 169 -16.00 -29.15 -22.64
C GLY A 169 -15.83 -28.73 -24.12
N VAL A 170 -16.47 -27.64 -24.56
CA VAL A 170 -16.45 -27.20 -25.97
C VAL A 170 -15.39 -26.12 -26.22
N TRP A 171 -14.30 -26.49 -26.91
CA TRP A 171 -13.27 -25.57 -27.37
C TRP A 171 -13.81 -24.45 -28.26
N GLN A 172 -13.55 -23.21 -27.87
CA GLN A 172 -13.99 -21.99 -28.57
C GLN A 172 -12.91 -21.45 -29.51
N TRP A 173 -11.68 -21.32 -29.01
CA TRP A 173 -10.53 -20.84 -29.77
C TRP A 173 -9.22 -21.28 -29.13
N ALA A 174 -8.14 -21.25 -29.91
CA ALA A 174 -6.77 -21.40 -29.43
C ALA A 174 -5.84 -20.38 -30.11
N ARG A 175 -4.71 -20.09 -29.47
CA ARG A 175 -3.60 -19.23 -29.89
C ARG A 175 -2.31 -20.01 -29.78
N GLN A 176 -1.29 -19.66 -30.57
CA GLN A 176 0.01 -20.34 -30.55
C GLN A 176 1.17 -19.35 -30.41
N LEU A 177 1.92 -19.51 -29.33
CA LEU A 177 3.23 -18.90 -29.10
C LEU A 177 4.26 -19.82 -29.75
N ASN A 178 5.22 -19.24 -30.49
CA ASN A 178 6.19 -20.02 -31.26
C ASN A 178 7.63 -19.54 -31.02
N SER A 179 8.52 -20.49 -30.72
CA SER A 179 9.97 -20.30 -30.61
C SER A 179 10.68 -21.34 -31.48
N ASP A 180 11.95 -21.10 -31.81
CA ASP A 180 12.80 -22.08 -32.49
C ASP A 180 13.47 -23.05 -31.50
N GLN A 181 13.31 -22.83 -30.19
CA GLN A 181 13.74 -23.70 -29.08
C GLN A 181 12.55 -24.14 -28.21
N PRO A 182 12.73 -25.04 -27.23
CA PRO A 182 11.68 -25.35 -26.25
C PRO A 182 11.19 -24.11 -25.49
N MET A 183 9.98 -24.24 -24.94
CA MET A 183 9.34 -23.28 -24.05
C MET A 183 8.51 -24.06 -23.02
N GLN A 184 8.38 -23.52 -21.81
CA GLN A 184 7.56 -24.09 -20.74
C GLN A 184 6.58 -23.03 -20.23
N VAL A 185 5.31 -23.40 -20.03
CA VAL A 185 4.36 -22.59 -19.26
C VAL A 185 4.76 -22.74 -17.79
N LEU A 186 4.89 -21.62 -17.09
CA LEU A 186 5.21 -21.58 -15.67
C LEU A 186 3.93 -21.39 -14.85
N ASP A 187 3.16 -20.36 -15.20
CA ASP A 187 1.87 -20.11 -14.56
C ASP A 187 0.89 -19.31 -15.42
N LEU A 188 -0.38 -19.29 -14.99
CA LEU A 188 -1.44 -18.47 -15.57
C LEU A 188 -2.24 -17.76 -14.45
N ALA A 189 -2.35 -16.43 -14.53
CA ALA A 189 -3.16 -15.63 -13.62
C ALA A 189 -4.23 -14.80 -14.35
N LEU A 190 -5.28 -14.42 -13.62
CA LEU A 190 -6.40 -13.61 -14.12
C LEU A 190 -6.56 -12.36 -13.27
N GLN A 191 -6.66 -11.20 -13.93
CA GLN A 191 -6.93 -9.91 -13.29
C GLN A 191 -8.00 -9.22 -14.13
N GLY A 192 -9.21 -9.07 -13.57
CA GLY A 192 -10.34 -8.41 -14.24
C GLY A 192 -10.64 -8.92 -15.65
N ALA A 193 -10.18 -8.17 -16.67
CA ALA A 193 -10.35 -8.48 -18.09
C ALA A 193 -9.06 -8.96 -18.80
N SER A 194 -7.94 -9.01 -18.09
CA SER A 194 -6.62 -9.42 -18.59
C SER A 194 -6.21 -10.80 -18.06
N VAL A 195 -5.47 -11.51 -18.91
CA VAL A 195 -4.99 -12.88 -18.71
C VAL A 195 -3.47 -12.84 -18.80
N TYR A 196 -2.78 -13.22 -17.73
CA TYR A 196 -1.32 -13.24 -17.68
C TYR A 196 -0.82 -14.68 -17.81
N VAL A 197 0.10 -14.93 -18.73
CA VAL A 197 0.74 -16.24 -18.89
C VAL A 197 2.25 -16.05 -18.82
N ALA A 198 2.89 -16.70 -17.84
CA ALA A 198 4.35 -16.73 -17.70
C ALA A 198 4.92 -17.92 -18.50
N VAL A 199 5.90 -17.65 -19.36
CA VAL A 199 6.51 -18.66 -20.24
C VAL A 199 8.03 -18.57 -20.18
N HIS A 200 8.69 -19.66 -19.77
CA HIS A 200 10.14 -19.82 -19.88
C HIS A 200 10.56 -20.09 -21.33
N HIS A 201 11.64 -19.45 -21.81
CA HIS A 201 12.13 -19.60 -23.17
C HIS A 201 13.64 -19.33 -23.35
N TYR A 202 14.28 -20.19 -24.16
CA TYR A 202 15.70 -20.04 -24.56
C TYR A 202 15.91 -19.25 -25.87
N SER A 203 14.85 -18.71 -26.48
CA SER A 203 14.93 -18.01 -27.77
C SER A 203 13.72 -17.11 -28.04
N SER A 204 13.76 -16.30 -29.10
CA SER A 204 12.75 -15.26 -29.37
C SER A 204 11.34 -15.85 -29.51
N VAL A 205 10.43 -15.48 -28.61
CA VAL A 205 9.01 -15.87 -28.67
C VAL A 205 8.27 -14.99 -29.68
N LYS A 206 7.39 -15.60 -30.47
CA LYS A 206 6.61 -14.96 -31.53
C LYS A 206 5.12 -15.26 -31.29
N VAL A 207 4.31 -14.22 -31.13
CA VAL A 207 2.87 -14.29 -30.86
C VAL A 207 2.17 -13.09 -31.52
N ASP A 208 1.05 -13.30 -32.22
CA ASP A 208 0.25 -12.27 -32.91
C ASP A 208 0.98 -11.27 -33.85
N GLY A 209 2.25 -11.52 -34.18
CA GLY A 209 3.12 -10.61 -34.94
C GLY A 209 4.03 -9.74 -34.08
N LEU A 210 3.82 -9.76 -32.75
CA LEU A 210 4.82 -9.37 -31.76
C LEU A 210 5.98 -10.40 -31.77
N VAL A 211 7.19 -9.90 -31.55
CA VAL A 211 8.39 -10.72 -31.39
C VAL A 211 9.14 -10.16 -30.21
N ASP A 212 9.36 -10.97 -29.17
CA ASP A 212 10.25 -10.58 -28.07
C ASP A 212 11.71 -10.65 -28.56
N PRO A 213 12.46 -9.52 -28.58
CA PRO A 213 13.86 -9.49 -28.99
C PRO A 213 14.85 -9.79 -27.86
N ILE A 214 14.39 -9.97 -26.61
CA ILE A 214 15.21 -9.97 -25.39
C ILE A 214 15.91 -11.32 -25.15
N ALA A 215 15.49 -12.39 -25.82
CA ALA A 215 16.16 -13.69 -25.75
C ALA A 215 17.53 -13.70 -26.47
N GLY A 216 18.61 -13.91 -25.69
CA GLY A 216 19.97 -14.07 -26.21
C GLY A 216 20.24 -15.47 -26.76
N GLN A 217 21.50 -15.72 -27.17
CA GLN A 217 21.98 -17.09 -27.48
C GLN A 217 22.56 -17.81 -26.24
N ASP A 218 22.72 -17.08 -25.13
CA ASP A 218 23.50 -17.48 -23.94
C ASP A 218 22.80 -17.06 -22.62
N ARG A 219 21.46 -16.96 -22.60
CA ARG A 219 20.66 -16.59 -21.41
C ARG A 219 19.27 -17.23 -21.40
N ASP A 220 18.81 -17.54 -20.20
CA ASP A 220 17.44 -17.95 -19.90
C ASP A 220 16.55 -16.71 -19.69
N ALA A 221 15.26 -16.83 -20.01
CA ALA A 221 14.31 -15.73 -19.86
C ALA A 221 12.88 -16.22 -19.59
N VAL A 222 12.13 -15.43 -18.82
CA VAL A 222 10.68 -15.57 -18.63
C VAL A 222 10.00 -14.41 -19.34
N VAL A 223 9.11 -14.70 -20.29
CA VAL A 223 8.20 -13.70 -20.86
C VAL A 223 6.84 -13.83 -20.19
N ILE A 224 6.33 -12.72 -19.67
CA ILE A 224 4.97 -12.59 -19.16
C ILE A 224 4.15 -11.95 -20.27
N LEU A 225 3.15 -12.67 -20.76
CA LEU A 225 2.28 -12.21 -21.84
C LEU A 225 0.90 -11.89 -21.28
N GLU A 226 0.48 -10.64 -21.47
CA GLU A 226 -0.88 -10.19 -21.17
C GLU A 226 -1.75 -10.36 -22.42
N PHE A 227 -2.88 -11.05 -22.28
CA PHE A 227 -3.91 -11.21 -23.30
C PHE A 227 -5.25 -10.67 -22.80
N ASP A 228 -6.12 -10.25 -23.72
CA ASP A 228 -7.54 -10.07 -23.41
C ASP A 228 -8.27 -11.43 -23.31
N GLN A 229 -9.50 -11.45 -22.79
CA GLN A 229 -10.36 -12.64 -22.73
C GLN A 229 -10.77 -13.23 -24.11
N SER A 230 -10.34 -12.63 -25.23
CA SER A 230 -10.45 -13.17 -26.59
C SER A 230 -9.16 -13.84 -27.09
N GLY A 231 -8.09 -13.82 -26.29
CA GLY A 231 -6.77 -14.32 -26.64
C GLY A 231 -6.03 -13.41 -27.62
N THR A 232 -6.25 -12.10 -27.60
CA THR A 232 -5.43 -11.14 -28.35
C THR A 232 -4.33 -10.60 -27.44
N THR A 233 -3.06 -10.65 -27.86
CA THR A 233 -1.95 -10.12 -27.06
C THR A 233 -2.07 -8.61 -26.86
N VAL A 234 -2.06 -8.16 -25.60
CA VAL A 234 -2.11 -6.75 -25.16
C VAL A 234 -0.70 -6.20 -24.98
N ARG A 235 0.14 -6.86 -24.17
CA ARG A 235 1.56 -6.50 -23.95
C ARG A 235 2.42 -7.72 -23.60
N SER A 236 3.73 -7.53 -23.64
CA SER A 236 4.74 -8.49 -23.18
C SER A 236 5.72 -7.80 -22.23
N LEU A 237 6.04 -8.45 -21.10
CA LEU A 237 7.12 -8.09 -20.19
C LEU A 237 8.13 -9.24 -20.18
N SER A 238 9.43 -8.95 -20.01
CA SER A 238 10.46 -9.98 -20.07
C SER A 238 11.46 -9.83 -18.92
N VAL A 239 11.67 -10.92 -18.19
CA VAL A 239 12.70 -11.07 -17.14
C VAL A 239 13.83 -11.91 -17.71
N GLN A 240 15.08 -11.44 -17.59
CA GLN A 240 16.27 -12.25 -17.90
C GLN A 240 16.91 -12.77 -16.61
N THR A 241 17.48 -13.97 -16.65
CA THR A 241 18.47 -14.41 -15.65
C THR A 241 19.76 -14.85 -16.34
N THR A 242 20.81 -15.15 -15.56
CA THR A 242 21.99 -15.86 -16.09
C THR A 242 21.89 -17.38 -15.95
N GLN A 243 20.96 -17.85 -15.10
CA GLN A 243 20.65 -19.24 -14.85
C GLN A 243 19.25 -19.32 -14.22
N ILE A 244 18.32 -20.03 -14.86
CA ILE A 244 17.11 -20.54 -14.20
C ILE A 244 17.40 -21.95 -13.68
N ILE A 245 16.87 -22.26 -12.50
CA ILE A 245 16.88 -23.61 -11.93
C ILE A 245 15.42 -24.10 -11.86
N ASP A 246 15.26 -25.38 -12.19
CA ASP A 246 14.06 -26.22 -12.10
C ASP A 246 12.77 -25.77 -12.81
N GLU A 247 12.80 -24.69 -13.59
CA GLU A 247 11.71 -24.24 -14.48
C GLU A 247 10.35 -24.02 -13.79
N VAL A 248 10.37 -23.51 -12.54
CA VAL A 248 9.19 -23.11 -11.77
C VAL A 248 9.16 -21.59 -11.54
N ALA A 249 7.98 -21.00 -11.72
CA ALA A 249 7.61 -19.67 -11.27
C ALA A 249 6.08 -19.59 -11.13
N SER A 250 5.56 -18.66 -10.32
CA SER A 250 4.13 -18.50 -10.09
C SER A 250 3.66 -17.05 -10.26
N LEU A 251 2.46 -16.87 -10.81
CA LEU A 251 1.80 -15.59 -11.00
C LEU A 251 0.63 -15.47 -10.02
N CYS A 252 0.67 -14.46 -9.16
CA CYS A 252 -0.37 -14.19 -8.17
C CYS A 252 -0.87 -12.73 -8.28
N VAL A 253 -2.02 -12.45 -7.69
CA VAL A 253 -2.66 -11.12 -7.70
C VAL A 253 -3.04 -10.78 -6.26
N ASN A 254 -2.68 -9.59 -5.75
CA ASN A 254 -3.09 -9.17 -4.39
C ASN A 254 -4.55 -8.67 -4.36
N ARG A 255 -5.09 -8.39 -3.17
CA ARG A 255 -6.50 -7.95 -2.99
C ARG A 255 -6.78 -6.60 -3.69
N GLN A 256 -5.75 -5.77 -3.90
CA GLN A 256 -5.80 -4.52 -4.68
C GLN A 256 -5.81 -4.74 -6.21
N GLY A 257 -5.66 -5.97 -6.70
CA GLY A 257 -5.68 -6.32 -8.11
C GLY A 257 -4.31 -6.20 -8.80
N GLU A 258 -3.21 -6.19 -8.05
CA GLU A 258 -1.86 -5.97 -8.56
C GLU A 258 -1.15 -7.30 -8.83
N VAL A 259 -0.64 -7.47 -10.04
CA VAL A 259 -0.04 -8.74 -10.49
C VAL A 259 1.42 -8.85 -10.06
N HIS A 260 1.77 -10.00 -9.50
CA HIS A 260 3.10 -10.35 -9.00
C HIS A 260 3.61 -11.63 -9.68
N LEU A 261 4.93 -11.75 -9.81
CA LEU A 261 5.63 -12.96 -10.27
C LEU A 261 6.62 -13.37 -9.18
N ALA A 262 6.44 -14.56 -8.61
CA ALA A 262 7.41 -15.22 -7.73
C ALA A 262 8.21 -16.26 -8.54
N LEU A 263 9.55 -16.27 -8.42
CA LEU A 263 10.41 -17.15 -9.22
C LEU A 263 11.78 -17.41 -8.57
N THR A 264 12.44 -18.49 -8.99
CA THR A 264 13.80 -18.86 -8.53
C THR A 264 14.88 -18.40 -9.51
N PHE A 265 15.97 -17.79 -9.04
CA PHE A 265 17.10 -17.35 -9.89
C PHE A 265 18.48 -17.69 -9.29
N GLY A 266 19.45 -17.93 -10.18
CA GLY A 266 20.87 -18.10 -9.82
C GLY A 266 21.62 -16.76 -9.74
N GLU A 267 22.86 -16.71 -10.26
CA GLU A 267 23.81 -15.60 -10.06
C GLU A 267 23.23 -14.17 -10.21
N ARG A 268 22.32 -13.96 -11.18
CA ARG A 268 21.73 -12.65 -11.47
C ARG A 268 20.38 -12.72 -12.18
N LEU A 269 19.48 -11.83 -11.79
CA LEU A 269 18.22 -11.50 -12.45
C LEU A 269 18.21 -10.04 -12.93
N ILE A 270 17.48 -9.76 -14.02
CA ILE A 270 17.27 -8.43 -14.60
C ILE A 270 15.81 -8.29 -15.04
N ALA A 271 15.09 -7.30 -14.50
CA ALA A 271 13.69 -7.03 -14.78
C ALA A 271 13.47 -5.52 -14.97
N GLY A 272 13.47 -5.06 -16.23
CA GLY A 272 13.48 -3.62 -16.52
C GLY A 272 14.80 -2.98 -16.04
N GLU A 273 14.69 -1.99 -15.15
CA GLU A 273 15.85 -1.36 -14.50
C GLU A 273 16.28 -2.08 -13.22
N HIS A 274 15.41 -2.92 -12.63
CA HIS A 274 15.70 -3.69 -11.41
C HIS A 274 16.69 -4.83 -11.69
N VAL A 275 17.67 -5.00 -10.80
CA VAL A 275 18.73 -6.00 -10.92
C VAL A 275 18.96 -6.66 -9.56
N LEU A 276 18.68 -7.95 -9.47
CA LEU A 276 18.93 -8.78 -8.29
C LEU A 276 20.14 -9.69 -8.54
N VAL A 277 20.90 -10.00 -7.50
CA VAL A 277 22.17 -10.75 -7.57
C VAL A 277 22.25 -11.70 -6.39
N SER A 278 22.30 -13.00 -6.65
CA SER A 278 22.49 -14.02 -5.61
C SER A 278 23.90 -13.92 -5.01
N ALA A 279 24.01 -14.20 -3.69
CA ALA A 279 25.31 -14.26 -3.02
C ALA A 279 26.01 -15.62 -3.15
N GLY A 280 25.35 -16.63 -3.73
CA GLY A 280 25.87 -18.00 -3.81
C GLY A 280 25.12 -18.90 -4.79
N GLY A 281 24.14 -19.66 -4.28
CA GLY A 281 23.32 -20.61 -5.04
C GLY A 281 22.05 -19.95 -5.59
N THR A 282 20.90 -20.56 -5.34
CA THR A 282 19.59 -20.02 -5.73
C THR A 282 18.98 -19.10 -4.69
N ASP A 283 18.38 -18.01 -5.16
CA ASP A 283 17.53 -17.13 -4.35
C ASP A 283 16.11 -17.08 -4.92
N ALA A 284 15.13 -16.91 -4.03
CA ALA A 284 13.74 -16.65 -4.37
C ALA A 284 13.56 -15.14 -4.62
N ALA A 285 12.89 -14.78 -5.72
CA ALA A 285 12.56 -13.40 -6.06
C ALA A 285 11.04 -13.19 -6.19
N VAL A 286 10.58 -11.99 -5.81
CA VAL A 286 9.22 -11.52 -6.07
C VAL A 286 9.29 -10.19 -6.82
N LEU A 287 8.52 -10.07 -7.90
CA LEU A 287 8.46 -8.88 -8.73
C LEU A 287 7.01 -8.43 -8.91
N ARG A 288 6.73 -7.15 -8.65
CA ARG A 288 5.42 -6.55 -8.96
C ARG A 288 5.43 -5.96 -10.37
N LEU A 289 4.42 -6.28 -11.18
CA LEU A 289 4.25 -5.72 -12.52
C LEU A 289 3.78 -4.26 -12.42
N GLY A 290 4.29 -3.39 -13.29
CA GLY A 290 3.87 -1.98 -13.37
C GLY A 290 2.75 -1.74 -14.39
N GLU A 291 2.03 -0.62 -14.25
CA GLU A 291 1.06 -0.16 -15.25
C GLU A 291 1.68 0.80 -16.29
N GLY A 292 2.63 1.65 -15.86
CA GLY A 292 3.36 2.58 -16.73
C GLY A 292 4.80 2.15 -17.01
N GLU A 293 5.52 1.73 -15.97
CA GLU A 293 6.81 1.07 -16.08
C GLU A 293 6.65 -0.45 -16.15
N ALA A 294 7.70 -1.19 -16.52
CA ALA A 294 7.61 -2.64 -16.72
C ALA A 294 7.35 -3.40 -15.40
N PHE A 295 8.06 -3.03 -14.34
CA PHE A 295 8.00 -3.63 -13.02
C PHE A 295 8.07 -2.50 -11.98
N ALA A 296 7.14 -2.46 -11.03
CA ALA A 296 7.08 -1.42 -10.01
C ALA A 296 8.22 -1.56 -9.00
N TRP A 297 8.46 -2.80 -8.53
CA TRP A 297 9.56 -3.17 -7.67
C TRP A 297 9.96 -4.63 -7.89
N ALA A 298 11.15 -4.99 -7.40
CA ALA A 298 11.63 -6.38 -7.34
C ALA A 298 12.46 -6.57 -6.05
N THR A 299 12.24 -7.68 -5.36
CA THR A 299 12.96 -8.09 -4.14
C THR A 299 13.38 -9.55 -4.24
N SER A 300 14.36 -9.97 -3.43
CA SER A 300 14.72 -11.37 -3.28
C SER A 300 15.13 -11.71 -1.85
N THR A 301 15.17 -13.00 -1.56
CA THR A 301 16.03 -13.53 -0.51
C THR A 301 17.50 -13.21 -0.81
N ASN A 302 18.35 -13.40 0.19
CA ASN A 302 19.79 -13.39 0.05
C ASN A 302 20.37 -14.59 0.81
N SER A 303 20.85 -15.60 0.08
CA SER A 303 21.25 -16.88 0.64
C SER A 303 22.66 -17.31 0.21
N SER A 304 23.19 -18.32 0.91
CA SER A 304 24.44 -18.99 0.51
C SER A 304 24.27 -20.50 0.25
N GLY A 305 23.07 -21.02 0.50
CA GLY A 305 22.62 -22.35 0.10
C GLY A 305 21.79 -22.26 -1.17
N ASP A 306 20.66 -22.99 -1.18
CA ASP A 306 19.68 -22.97 -2.28
C ASP A 306 18.29 -22.67 -1.72
N VAL A 307 17.62 -21.68 -2.31
CA VAL A 307 16.27 -21.22 -1.97
C VAL A 307 15.44 -21.11 -3.24
N GLN A 308 14.30 -21.79 -3.26
CA GLN A 308 13.38 -21.81 -4.40
C GLN A 308 12.05 -21.18 -4.02
N ALA A 309 11.49 -20.32 -4.86
CA ALA A 309 10.08 -19.95 -4.84
C ALA A 309 9.30 -20.82 -5.83
N ILE A 310 8.20 -21.43 -5.37
CA ILE A 310 7.45 -22.44 -6.14
C ILE A 310 6.04 -21.96 -6.47
N ARG A 311 5.28 -21.51 -5.47
CA ARG A 311 3.90 -21.01 -5.65
C ARG A 311 3.72 -19.70 -4.89
N CYS A 312 2.88 -18.80 -5.41
CA CYS A 312 2.45 -17.62 -4.68
C CYS A 312 0.94 -17.41 -4.79
N THR A 313 0.37 -16.72 -3.80
CA THR A 313 -1.06 -16.52 -3.66
C THR A 313 -1.39 -15.14 -3.09
N THR A 314 -2.68 -14.80 -3.06
CA THR A 314 -3.18 -13.53 -2.52
C THR A 314 -2.86 -13.42 -1.03
N GLY A 315 -2.18 -12.36 -0.59
CA GLY A 315 -1.97 -12.09 0.83
C GLY A 315 -3.07 -11.21 1.45
N ALA A 316 -2.84 -10.75 2.67
CA ALA A 316 -3.56 -9.60 3.22
C ALA A 316 -3.29 -8.33 2.39
N GLU A 317 -4.11 -7.29 2.58
CA GLU A 317 -4.55 -6.33 1.53
C GLU A 317 -3.56 -5.90 0.45
N ASP A 318 -2.33 -5.52 0.83
CA ASP A 318 -1.31 -4.94 -0.04
C ASP A 318 -0.35 -5.96 -0.69
N GLY A 319 -0.37 -7.22 -0.23
CA GLY A 319 0.73 -8.16 -0.44
C GLY A 319 0.36 -9.51 -1.05
N VAL A 320 1.37 -10.37 -1.14
CA VAL A 320 1.27 -11.77 -1.58
C VAL A 320 1.94 -12.69 -0.58
N VAL A 321 1.46 -13.93 -0.47
CA VAL A 321 2.17 -15.00 0.26
C VAL A 321 2.88 -15.89 -0.74
N VAL A 322 4.11 -16.27 -0.45
CA VAL A 322 4.95 -17.15 -1.28
C VAL A 322 5.32 -18.39 -0.48
N ALA A 323 5.25 -19.55 -1.11
CA ALA A 323 5.75 -20.81 -0.59
C ALA A 323 6.89 -21.34 -1.47
N GLY A 324 7.85 -22.01 -0.82
CA GLY A 324 9.07 -22.45 -1.47
C GLY A 324 9.84 -23.51 -0.68
N ALA A 325 10.98 -23.91 -1.23
CA ALA A 325 11.90 -24.86 -0.60
C ALA A 325 13.21 -24.16 -0.18
N ILE A 326 13.82 -24.59 0.93
CA ILE A 326 15.09 -24.05 1.45
C ILE A 326 16.05 -25.19 1.83
N ASN A 327 17.31 -25.02 1.45
CA ASN A 327 18.43 -25.90 1.82
C ASN A 327 19.62 -25.02 2.26
N GLY A 328 19.89 -24.99 3.56
CA GLY A 328 20.87 -24.10 4.19
C GLY A 328 20.21 -22.93 4.93
N GLU A 329 20.73 -21.72 4.73
CA GLU A 329 20.35 -20.50 5.46
C GLU A 329 20.16 -19.33 4.49
N ALA A 330 19.11 -18.54 4.71
CA ALA A 330 18.70 -17.43 3.86
C ALA A 330 18.15 -16.24 4.66
N ALA A 331 18.39 -15.04 4.15
CA ALA A 331 17.86 -13.79 4.72
C ALA A 331 16.65 -13.28 3.93
N PHE A 332 15.63 -12.84 4.68
CA PHE A 332 14.34 -12.31 4.26
C PHE A 332 14.17 -10.94 4.92
N SER A 333 14.44 -9.84 4.22
CA SER A 333 14.43 -8.47 4.77
C SER A 333 15.17 -8.27 6.11
N GLY A 334 16.18 -9.10 6.39
CA GLY A 334 16.97 -9.07 7.63
C GLY A 334 16.58 -10.13 8.67
N ALA A 335 15.39 -10.72 8.59
CA ALA A 335 15.10 -11.97 9.29
C ALA A 335 15.88 -13.13 8.65
N THR A 336 16.32 -14.10 9.44
CA THR A 336 17.09 -15.26 8.98
C THR A 336 16.32 -16.55 9.21
N ALA A 337 16.13 -17.33 8.15
CA ALA A 337 15.50 -18.65 8.20
C ALA A 337 16.47 -19.74 7.71
N SER A 338 16.34 -20.95 8.22
CA SER A 338 17.21 -22.07 7.87
C SER A 338 16.49 -23.41 7.87
N SER A 339 16.87 -24.28 6.94
CA SER A 339 16.45 -25.68 6.88
C SER A 339 16.97 -26.44 8.11
N SER A 340 16.14 -27.31 8.69
CA SER A 340 16.49 -28.07 9.89
C SER A 340 17.45 -29.23 9.58
N GLN A 341 17.08 -30.14 8.68
CA GLN A 341 17.84 -31.36 8.37
C GLN A 341 17.68 -31.88 6.92
N GLY A 342 17.39 -31.05 5.93
CA GLY A 342 17.42 -31.51 4.54
C GLY A 342 17.12 -30.44 3.53
N ILE A 343 16.03 -30.64 2.79
CA ILE A 343 15.32 -29.58 2.09
C ILE A 343 14.01 -29.42 2.83
N ASP A 344 13.78 -28.24 3.38
CA ASP A 344 12.59 -27.92 4.19
C ASP A 344 11.69 -26.96 3.41
N VAL A 345 10.40 -26.90 3.74
CA VAL A 345 9.44 -25.95 3.17
C VAL A 345 9.52 -24.62 3.92
N TRP A 346 9.41 -23.50 3.21
CA TRP A 346 9.20 -22.18 3.81
C TRP A 346 7.97 -21.48 3.24
N THR A 347 7.36 -20.61 4.04
CA THR A 347 6.38 -19.61 3.59
C THR A 347 6.76 -18.22 4.10
N ALA A 348 6.40 -17.18 3.36
CA ALA A 348 6.59 -15.78 3.77
C ALA A 348 5.56 -14.86 3.11
N ARG A 349 5.22 -13.73 3.77
CA ARG A 349 4.48 -12.62 3.17
C ARG A 349 5.46 -11.63 2.54
N VAL A 350 5.12 -11.09 1.36
CA VAL A 350 5.78 -9.92 0.76
C VAL A 350 4.76 -8.79 0.61
N SER A 351 5.06 -7.65 1.20
CA SER A 351 4.17 -6.48 1.35
C SER A 351 4.98 -5.18 1.46
N GLY A 352 4.34 -4.05 1.77
CA GLY A 352 5.01 -2.81 2.18
C GLY A 352 5.88 -2.13 1.11
N GLY A 353 5.79 -2.54 -0.16
CA GLY A 353 6.70 -2.08 -1.22
C GLY A 353 7.96 -2.93 -1.39
N ALA A 354 7.85 -4.25 -1.17
CA ALA A 354 8.85 -5.32 -1.40
C ALA A 354 9.63 -5.83 -0.17
N GLU A 355 9.06 -5.67 1.02
CA GLU A 355 9.60 -6.22 2.27
C GLU A 355 9.02 -7.61 2.57
N TRP A 356 9.88 -8.52 3.04
CA TRP A 356 9.52 -9.88 3.47
C TRP A 356 9.20 -9.91 4.96
N SER A 357 8.12 -10.60 5.35
CA SER A 357 7.64 -10.68 6.73
C SER A 357 6.96 -12.03 7.02
N ASN A 358 6.74 -12.33 8.30
CA ASN A 358 6.09 -13.56 8.79
C ASN A 358 6.62 -14.82 8.08
N VAL A 359 7.94 -15.07 8.24
CA VAL A 359 8.64 -16.21 7.62
C VAL A 359 8.53 -17.43 8.53
N GLU A 360 7.97 -18.51 8.01
CA GLU A 360 7.81 -19.78 8.73
C GLU A 360 8.46 -20.92 7.93
N VAL A 361 9.15 -21.84 8.62
CA VAL A 361 9.81 -23.01 8.02
C VAL A 361 9.26 -24.28 8.66
N ILE A 362 8.84 -25.23 7.83
CA ILE A 362 8.28 -26.54 8.24
C ILE A 362 8.99 -27.65 7.47
N GLY A 363 9.32 -28.75 8.14
CA GLY A 363 10.12 -29.83 7.54
C GLY A 363 10.55 -30.90 8.52
N GLY A 364 11.22 -31.92 7.99
CA GLY A 364 11.74 -33.07 8.71
C GLY A 364 13.22 -33.34 8.41
N PRO A 365 13.65 -34.62 8.41
CA PRO A 365 15.01 -35.03 8.05
C PRO A 365 15.17 -35.37 6.56
N GLY A 366 14.16 -35.06 5.73
CA GLY A 366 13.99 -35.59 4.37
C GLY A 366 14.20 -34.56 3.26
N THR A 367 13.35 -34.66 2.23
CA THR A 367 13.17 -33.64 1.20
C THR A 367 11.69 -33.29 1.16
N ASP A 368 11.37 -32.10 1.67
CA ASP A 368 10.03 -31.59 1.84
C ASP A 368 9.85 -30.38 0.89
N VAL A 369 8.82 -30.42 0.05
CA VAL A 369 8.64 -29.49 -1.07
C VAL A 369 7.18 -29.07 -1.15
N PRO A 370 6.85 -27.76 -1.13
CA PRO A 370 5.48 -27.31 -1.36
C PRO A 370 5.13 -27.44 -2.84
N VAL A 371 3.85 -27.69 -3.12
CA VAL A 371 3.27 -27.70 -4.46
C VAL A 371 2.28 -26.54 -4.63
N ASP A 372 1.59 -26.21 -3.54
CA ASP A 372 0.57 -25.17 -3.52
C ASP A 372 0.52 -24.42 -2.18
N VAL A 373 0.05 -23.17 -2.22
CA VAL A 373 -0.22 -22.37 -1.03
C VAL A 373 -1.47 -21.53 -1.24
N HIS A 374 -2.37 -21.55 -0.27
CA HIS A 374 -3.57 -20.75 -0.22
C HIS A 374 -3.58 -19.93 1.08
N VAL A 375 -4.34 -18.84 1.05
CA VAL A 375 -4.65 -18.02 2.24
C VAL A 375 -6.17 -17.90 2.27
N ASP A 376 -6.75 -18.09 3.46
CA ASP A 376 -8.19 -18.07 3.70
C ASP A 376 -8.73 -16.65 4.01
N ALA A 377 -9.81 -16.56 4.77
CA ALA A 377 -10.50 -15.32 5.11
C ALA A 377 -9.77 -14.54 6.23
N SER A 378 -9.47 -15.19 7.35
CA SER A 378 -8.72 -14.61 8.47
C SER A 378 -7.28 -14.25 8.07
N GLY A 379 -6.65 -15.11 7.25
CA GLY A 379 -5.29 -14.92 6.77
C GLY A 379 -4.35 -16.08 7.09
N THR A 380 -4.88 -17.18 7.63
CA THR A 380 -4.14 -18.40 7.89
C THR A 380 -3.66 -19.03 6.58
N ARG A 381 -2.50 -19.68 6.64
CA ARG A 381 -1.82 -20.27 5.47
C ARG A 381 -2.13 -21.75 5.37
N ILE A 382 -2.71 -22.14 4.24
CA ILE A 382 -2.92 -23.54 3.87
C ILE A 382 -1.82 -23.93 2.89
N VAL A 383 -0.98 -24.90 3.25
CA VAL A 383 0.13 -25.38 2.42
C VAL A 383 -0.11 -26.84 2.08
N ALA A 384 0.09 -27.19 0.81
CA ALA A 384 0.06 -28.58 0.39
C ALA A 384 1.35 -28.92 -0.39
N GLY A 385 1.88 -30.11 -0.15
CA GLY A 385 3.22 -30.48 -0.60
C GLY A 385 3.48 -31.97 -0.62
N MET A 386 4.77 -32.32 -0.65
CA MET A 386 5.31 -33.67 -0.69
C MET A 386 6.48 -33.79 0.28
N SER A 387 6.62 -34.91 0.97
CA SER A 387 7.71 -35.20 1.93
C SER A 387 8.30 -36.59 1.68
N SER A 388 9.63 -36.71 1.71
CA SER A 388 10.34 -37.99 1.48
C SER A 388 10.78 -38.71 2.77
N SER A 389 10.25 -38.30 3.92
CA SER A 389 10.45 -38.89 5.26
C SER A 389 9.44 -38.23 6.23
N SER A 390 9.46 -38.58 7.52
CA SER A 390 8.50 -38.06 8.51
C SER A 390 8.67 -36.56 8.78
N MET A 391 7.59 -35.78 8.69
CA MET A 391 7.52 -34.36 9.05
C MET A 391 6.66 -34.13 10.30
N ALA A 392 6.92 -33.07 11.07
CA ALA A 392 6.10 -32.69 12.23
C ALA A 392 5.65 -31.22 12.12
N LEU A 393 4.39 -30.97 12.50
CA LEU A 393 3.76 -29.65 12.54
C LEU A 393 2.93 -29.54 13.82
N GLY A 394 3.45 -28.83 14.82
CA GLY A 394 2.84 -28.76 16.16
C GLY A 394 2.61 -30.15 16.75
N ALA A 395 1.38 -30.39 17.22
CA ALA A 395 0.92 -31.71 17.67
C ALA A 395 0.74 -32.77 16.57
N SER A 396 0.68 -32.39 15.28
CA SER A 396 0.53 -33.33 14.16
C SER A 396 1.88 -33.89 13.70
N VAL A 397 1.98 -35.22 13.61
CA VAL A 397 3.13 -35.93 13.02
C VAL A 397 2.66 -36.66 11.77
N LEU A 398 3.34 -36.39 10.64
CA LEU A 398 3.21 -37.16 9.42
C LEU A 398 4.24 -38.29 9.47
N GLU A 399 3.79 -39.52 9.66
CA GLU A 399 4.65 -40.70 9.56
C GLU A 399 4.87 -41.04 8.08
N ASP A 400 6.13 -41.33 7.74
CA ASP A 400 6.54 -41.98 6.48
C ASP A 400 5.87 -43.36 6.41
N MET A 401 5.06 -43.59 5.36
CA MET A 401 4.21 -44.77 5.25
C MET A 401 4.89 -46.00 4.62
N ASP A 402 5.92 -45.80 3.77
CA ASP A 402 6.64 -46.91 3.11
C ASP A 402 7.87 -47.39 3.92
N GLY A 403 8.49 -46.49 4.68
CA GLY A 403 9.64 -46.76 5.56
C GLY A 403 10.98 -46.93 4.83
N GLU A 404 11.09 -46.50 3.57
CA GLU A 404 12.30 -46.54 2.75
C GLU A 404 12.82 -45.11 2.49
N ASP A 405 13.65 -44.59 3.43
CA ASP A 405 14.50 -43.37 3.32
C ASP A 405 15.45 -43.33 2.07
N ALA A 406 15.26 -44.22 1.09
CA ALA A 406 16.23 -44.70 0.13
C ALA A 406 15.93 -44.35 -1.34
N GLY A 407 14.90 -43.54 -1.63
CA GLY A 407 14.98 -42.57 -2.73
C GLY A 407 13.71 -42.29 -3.55
N ASN A 408 13.30 -41.02 -3.54
CA ASN A 408 12.37 -40.39 -4.49
C ASN A 408 10.91 -40.89 -4.51
N ALA A 409 10.54 -41.80 -3.60
CA ALA A 409 9.17 -41.87 -3.11
C ALA A 409 8.86 -40.61 -2.28
N TYR A 410 7.60 -40.19 -2.33
CA TYR A 410 7.08 -39.04 -1.60
C TYR A 410 5.69 -39.40 -1.07
N ASP A 411 5.43 -39.08 0.19
CA ASP A 411 4.05 -38.96 0.69
C ASP A 411 3.57 -37.53 0.38
N SER A 412 2.36 -37.38 -0.16
CA SER A 412 1.72 -36.07 -0.33
C SER A 412 1.09 -35.61 0.98
N TRP A 413 0.92 -34.31 1.19
CA TRP A 413 0.30 -33.80 2.43
C TRP A 413 -0.41 -32.45 2.28
N LEU A 414 -1.27 -32.17 3.26
CA LEU A 414 -1.99 -30.92 3.47
C LEU A 414 -1.74 -30.43 4.91
N ALA A 415 -1.48 -29.14 5.07
CA ALA A 415 -1.14 -28.50 6.34
C ALA A 415 -1.88 -27.16 6.52
N HIS A 416 -2.40 -26.94 7.72
CA HIS A 416 -3.06 -25.73 8.20
C HIS A 416 -2.12 -25.03 9.19
N LEU A 417 -1.60 -23.85 8.83
CA LEU A 417 -0.59 -23.12 9.62
C LEU A 417 -1.24 -22.01 10.45
N GLY A 418 -2.16 -22.39 11.34
CA GLY A 418 -2.88 -21.45 12.22
C GLY A 418 -1.98 -20.70 13.22
N SER A 419 -2.57 -19.76 13.94
CA SER A 419 -1.96 -19.01 15.05
C SER A 419 -1.59 -19.93 16.23
N THR A 420 -2.53 -20.76 16.67
CA THR A 420 -2.42 -21.60 17.89
C THR A 420 -2.07 -23.08 17.59
N GLU A 421 -1.69 -23.84 18.61
CA GLU A 421 -1.44 -25.29 18.47
C GLU A 421 -2.73 -26.11 18.27
N ASN A 422 -3.92 -25.55 18.54
CA ASN A 422 -5.18 -26.20 18.16
C ASN A 422 -5.38 -26.07 16.64
N THR A 423 -5.45 -24.84 16.12
CA THR A 423 -5.64 -24.54 14.69
C THR A 423 -4.47 -24.96 13.80
N ARG A 424 -3.35 -25.45 14.36
CA ARG A 424 -2.28 -26.14 13.63
C ARG A 424 -2.57 -27.62 13.45
N TRP A 425 -2.88 -28.05 12.23
CA TRP A 425 -3.05 -29.46 11.88
C TRP A 425 -2.41 -29.83 10.54
N ALA A 426 -2.03 -31.09 10.39
CA ALA A 426 -1.60 -31.66 9.10
C ALA A 426 -2.19 -33.06 8.87
N ARG A 427 -2.26 -33.45 7.60
CA ARG A 427 -2.74 -34.76 7.12
C ARG A 427 -1.83 -35.26 5.99
N SER A 428 -1.52 -36.55 6.01
CA SER A 428 -0.79 -37.23 4.92
C SER A 428 -1.79 -37.90 3.96
N LEU A 429 -1.43 -37.89 2.68
CA LEU A 429 -2.00 -38.63 1.57
C LEU A 429 -0.87 -39.50 1.00
N GLY A 430 -0.69 -40.67 1.60
CA GLY A 430 0.44 -41.57 1.39
C GLY A 430 0.04 -43.04 1.42
N GLY A 431 0.87 -43.90 0.86
CA GLY A 431 0.59 -45.32 0.67
C GLY A 431 1.83 -46.19 0.85
N THR A 432 2.16 -47.01 -0.15
CA THR A 432 3.48 -47.65 -0.28
C THR A 432 4.14 -47.33 -1.62
N GLY A 433 3.67 -46.28 -2.29
CA GLY A 433 4.12 -45.83 -3.59
C GLY A 433 4.77 -44.44 -3.53
N ASP A 434 4.74 -43.75 -4.67
CA ASP A 434 5.31 -42.41 -4.83
C ASP A 434 4.15 -41.42 -5.09
N GLU A 435 3.46 -41.01 -4.04
CA GLU A 435 2.25 -40.19 -4.08
C GLU A 435 2.60 -38.71 -4.32
N ARG A 436 2.36 -38.21 -5.55
CA ARG A 436 2.75 -36.85 -5.98
C ARG A 436 1.58 -35.93 -6.23
N LEU A 437 1.42 -34.95 -5.36
CA LEU A 437 0.53 -33.80 -5.50
C LEU A 437 0.94 -32.91 -6.67
N ALA A 438 -0.05 -32.36 -7.39
CA ALA A 438 0.13 -31.42 -8.51
C ALA A 438 -0.51 -30.05 -8.26
N ALA A 439 -1.65 -29.99 -7.56
CA ALA A 439 -2.33 -28.73 -7.20
C ALA A 439 -3.32 -28.92 -6.05
N LEU A 440 -3.60 -27.81 -5.35
CA LEU A 440 -4.66 -27.68 -4.36
C LEU A 440 -5.74 -26.73 -4.89
N SER A 441 -7.00 -26.98 -4.56
CA SER A 441 -8.10 -26.03 -4.75
C SER A 441 -9.19 -26.29 -3.70
N PHE A 442 -10.25 -25.50 -3.68
CA PHE A 442 -11.39 -25.69 -2.79
C PHE A 442 -12.69 -25.89 -3.58
N ASP A 443 -13.58 -26.74 -3.09
CA ASP A 443 -14.87 -27.02 -3.72
C ASP A 443 -15.95 -25.95 -3.42
N ALA A 444 -17.17 -26.17 -3.90
CA ALA A 444 -18.28 -25.22 -3.68
C ALA A 444 -18.86 -25.23 -2.25
N ASN A 445 -18.41 -26.15 -1.39
CA ASN A 445 -18.77 -26.29 0.02
C ASN A 445 -17.62 -25.88 0.96
N GLY A 446 -16.48 -25.43 0.42
CA GLY A 446 -15.29 -25.08 1.20
C GLY A 446 -14.32 -26.24 1.48
N ARG A 447 -14.60 -27.47 1.02
CA ARG A 447 -13.69 -28.62 1.21
C ARG A 447 -12.42 -28.42 0.39
N TRP A 448 -11.26 -28.67 0.99
CA TRP A 448 -9.98 -28.74 0.28
C TRP A 448 -9.95 -29.95 -0.64
N VAL A 449 -9.58 -29.75 -1.90
CA VAL A 449 -9.47 -30.78 -2.94
C VAL A 449 -8.04 -30.83 -3.45
N MET A 450 -7.41 -32.00 -3.30
CA MET A 450 -6.06 -32.29 -3.77
C MET A 450 -6.13 -33.03 -5.11
N ALA A 451 -5.34 -32.60 -6.10
CA ALA A 451 -5.09 -33.36 -7.32
C ALA A 451 -3.70 -33.99 -7.25
N ALA A 452 -3.63 -35.31 -7.14
CA ALA A 452 -2.40 -36.09 -6.95
C ALA A 452 -2.29 -37.24 -7.95
N SER A 453 -1.16 -37.94 -7.93
CA SER A 453 -0.89 -39.12 -8.75
C SER A 453 -0.12 -40.17 -7.97
N PHE A 454 -0.44 -41.45 -8.19
CA PHE A 454 0.03 -42.58 -7.40
C PHE A 454 0.40 -43.77 -8.32
N ASP A 455 1.29 -44.66 -7.88
CA ASP A 455 1.73 -45.83 -8.67
C ASP A 455 1.75 -47.20 -7.94
N GLU A 456 1.29 -47.27 -6.69
CA GLU A 456 0.87 -48.53 -6.02
C GLU A 456 -0.61 -48.47 -5.57
N ASP A 457 -1.18 -49.57 -5.04
CA ASP A 457 -2.56 -49.56 -4.50
C ASP A 457 -2.62 -48.66 -3.25
N LEU A 458 -3.44 -47.60 -3.27
CA LEU A 458 -3.57 -46.57 -2.22
C LEU A 458 -4.87 -46.74 -1.42
N ASP A 459 -4.88 -46.44 -0.12
CA ASP A 459 -6.10 -46.43 0.70
C ASP A 459 -6.40 -45.00 1.18
N VAL A 460 -7.58 -44.48 0.84
CA VAL A 460 -8.04 -43.14 1.25
C VAL A 460 -9.32 -43.32 2.06
N GLU A 461 -9.32 -42.87 3.32
CA GLU A 461 -10.48 -42.95 4.24
C GLU A 461 -11.07 -44.38 4.43
N GLY A 462 -10.27 -45.44 4.24
CA GLY A 462 -10.72 -46.84 4.32
C GLY A 462 -11.27 -47.40 3.00
N LYS A 463 -11.00 -46.72 1.88
CA LYS A 463 -11.39 -47.09 0.52
C LYS A 463 -10.14 -47.37 -0.32
N GLU A 464 -9.99 -48.63 -0.72
CA GLU A 464 -8.92 -49.10 -1.61
C GLU A 464 -9.10 -48.54 -3.04
N HIS A 465 -8.17 -47.69 -3.46
CA HIS A 465 -7.99 -47.18 -4.82
C HIS A 465 -6.85 -47.95 -5.51
N ARG A 466 -7.12 -48.47 -6.71
CA ARG A 466 -6.23 -49.43 -7.39
C ARG A 466 -5.58 -48.82 -8.61
N VAL A 467 -4.31 -49.16 -8.84
CA VAL A 467 -3.54 -48.74 -10.01
C VAL A 467 -3.78 -49.68 -11.20
N GLU A 468 -4.02 -49.15 -12.40
CA GLU A 468 -4.40 -49.90 -13.61
C GLU A 468 -3.26 -50.13 -14.63
N GLY A 469 -2.08 -49.51 -14.48
CA GLY A 469 -0.96 -49.82 -15.37
C GLY A 469 0.39 -49.15 -15.09
N GLY A 470 0.43 -47.82 -15.23
CA GLY A 470 1.58 -47.00 -14.85
C GLY A 470 1.25 -46.21 -13.60
N ARG A 471 1.31 -44.90 -13.69
CA ARG A 471 0.84 -43.94 -12.67
C ARG A 471 -0.57 -43.45 -13.01
N ASP A 472 -1.46 -43.37 -12.04
CA ASP A 472 -2.86 -42.93 -12.23
C ASP A 472 -3.15 -41.61 -11.48
N VAL A 473 -4.27 -40.95 -11.85
CA VAL A 473 -4.72 -39.68 -11.27
C VAL A 473 -5.68 -39.91 -10.11
N LEU A 474 -5.47 -39.20 -8.99
CA LEU A 474 -6.40 -39.10 -7.85
C LEU A 474 -6.90 -37.65 -7.71
N LEU A 475 -8.21 -37.51 -7.45
CA LEU A 475 -8.81 -36.35 -6.82
C LEU A 475 -9.37 -36.76 -5.46
N TRP A 476 -8.94 -36.09 -4.38
CA TRP A 476 -9.47 -36.30 -3.03
C TRP A 476 -9.98 -34.98 -2.48
N ALA A 477 -11.27 -34.94 -2.10
CA ALA A 477 -11.88 -33.85 -1.35
C ALA A 477 -11.89 -34.20 0.13
N TYR A 478 -11.04 -33.53 0.87
CA TYR A 478 -10.86 -33.66 2.32
C TYR A 478 -12.09 -33.18 3.08
N ALA A 479 -12.59 -34.02 3.98
CA ALA A 479 -13.61 -33.67 4.96
C ALA A 479 -13.49 -34.61 6.16
N ALA A 480 -12.56 -34.29 7.05
CA ALA A 480 -12.57 -34.81 8.41
C ALA A 480 -13.27 -33.82 9.35
N ASP A 481 -13.64 -34.37 10.49
CA ASP A 481 -14.19 -33.78 11.70
C ASP A 481 -13.38 -34.49 12.80
N LEU A 482 -12.43 -33.78 13.45
CA LEU A 482 -11.40 -34.43 14.29
C LEU A 482 -11.88 -34.71 15.73
N ASP A 483 -12.91 -34.04 16.21
CA ASP A 483 -13.44 -34.17 17.59
C ASP A 483 -14.91 -34.61 17.70
N ASP A 484 -15.56 -34.93 16.57
CA ASP A 484 -16.94 -35.42 16.41
C ASP A 484 -18.02 -34.35 16.74
N ASP A 485 -17.78 -33.07 16.45
CA ASP A 485 -18.71 -31.97 16.77
C ASP A 485 -19.79 -31.71 15.68
N GLY A 486 -19.49 -32.02 14.41
CA GLY A 486 -20.37 -31.86 13.25
C GLY A 486 -19.98 -30.76 12.24
N VAL A 487 -18.92 -30.00 12.51
CA VAL A 487 -18.21 -29.10 11.60
C VAL A 487 -17.08 -29.89 10.90
N LEU A 488 -16.34 -29.28 9.98
CA LEU A 488 -15.21 -29.94 9.29
C LEU A 488 -13.94 -29.14 9.50
N ASP A 489 -12.81 -29.80 9.78
CA ASP A 489 -11.46 -29.24 10.00
C ASP A 489 -11.02 -28.12 9.03
N ALA A 490 -11.63 -28.07 7.84
CA ALA A 490 -11.35 -27.13 6.75
C ALA A 490 -12.10 -25.78 6.87
N ILE A 491 -13.07 -25.68 7.77
CA ILE A 491 -13.93 -24.51 8.04
C ILE A 491 -14.21 -24.33 9.54
N ASP A 492 -13.45 -25.02 10.39
CA ASP A 492 -13.64 -25.11 11.84
C ASP A 492 -12.64 -24.17 12.54
N VAL A 493 -13.14 -23.32 13.44
CA VAL A 493 -12.32 -22.38 14.23
C VAL A 493 -11.60 -23.04 15.40
N CYS A 494 -12.04 -24.24 15.84
CA CYS A 494 -11.39 -25.02 16.90
C CYS A 494 -11.23 -26.53 16.56
N PRO A 495 -10.41 -26.91 15.54
CA PRO A 495 -10.29 -28.27 14.98
C PRO A 495 -9.82 -29.43 15.89
N ARG A 496 -9.93 -29.31 17.20
CA ARG A 496 -9.58 -30.32 18.23
C ARG A 496 -10.41 -30.23 19.51
N ASP A 497 -11.19 -29.16 19.71
CA ASP A 497 -11.91 -28.85 20.94
C ASP A 497 -13.39 -28.45 20.70
N ALA A 498 -14.09 -29.17 19.82
CA ALA A 498 -15.55 -29.28 19.65
C ALA A 498 -16.42 -28.08 20.08
N ASP A 499 -16.68 -27.15 19.15
CA ASP A 499 -17.70 -26.10 19.24
C ASP A 499 -18.71 -26.13 18.07
N PRO A 500 -19.84 -26.86 18.23
CA PRO A 500 -20.87 -26.93 17.20
C PRO A 500 -21.63 -25.62 16.92
N ASP A 501 -21.46 -24.57 17.74
CA ASP A 501 -22.05 -23.24 17.51
C ASP A 501 -21.07 -22.28 16.79
N GLN A 502 -19.77 -22.63 16.72
CA GLN A 502 -18.68 -21.92 16.02
C GLN A 502 -18.63 -20.43 16.34
N LEU A 503 -18.38 -20.13 17.62
CA LEU A 503 -18.21 -18.78 18.12
C LEU A 503 -16.75 -18.33 17.95
N ASP A 504 -16.62 -17.13 17.37
CA ASP A 504 -15.42 -16.37 17.08
C ASP A 504 -15.87 -14.91 17.25
N LEU A 505 -15.37 -14.23 18.29
CA LEU A 505 -15.91 -12.97 18.80
C LEU A 505 -15.19 -11.74 18.25
N ASP A 506 -13.86 -11.76 18.23
CA ASP A 506 -13.02 -10.67 17.68
C ASP A 506 -12.85 -10.76 16.14
N ALA A 507 -13.00 -11.96 15.57
CA ALA A 507 -12.74 -12.34 14.18
C ALA A 507 -11.26 -12.58 13.77
N ASP A 508 -10.39 -13.00 14.71
CA ASP A 508 -9.06 -13.58 14.42
C ASP A 508 -9.17 -14.85 13.56
N GLY A 509 -10.17 -15.69 13.83
CA GLY A 509 -10.38 -16.99 13.17
C GLY A 509 -9.92 -18.21 13.98
N VAL A 510 -9.51 -18.02 15.23
CA VAL A 510 -9.62 -19.00 16.32
C VAL A 510 -11.00 -18.84 16.96
N GLY A 511 -11.51 -19.87 17.65
CA GLY A 511 -12.84 -19.81 18.29
C GLY A 511 -12.78 -19.74 19.81
N ASN A 512 -13.84 -19.21 20.43
CA ASN A 512 -13.98 -18.96 21.88
C ASN A 512 -13.91 -20.20 22.80
N VAL A 513 -13.61 -21.38 22.25
CA VAL A 513 -13.41 -22.64 22.99
C VAL A 513 -11.94 -23.08 23.00
N CYS A 514 -11.11 -22.49 22.14
CA CYS A 514 -9.70 -22.83 21.97
C CYS A 514 -8.76 -21.62 21.79
N ASP A 515 -9.29 -20.40 21.91
CA ASP A 515 -8.48 -19.19 22.11
C ASP A 515 -7.95 -19.09 23.55
N LEU A 516 -7.29 -17.96 23.84
CA LEU A 516 -6.78 -17.56 25.14
C LEU A 516 -6.99 -16.06 25.43
N ASP A 517 -7.59 -15.32 24.49
CA ASP A 517 -7.83 -13.86 24.47
C ASP A 517 -9.15 -13.65 23.71
N ASP A 518 -10.27 -13.97 24.38
CA ASP A 518 -11.58 -14.24 23.76
C ASP A 518 -12.21 -13.07 22.99
N ASP A 519 -11.73 -11.82 23.20
CA ASP A 519 -12.25 -10.61 22.56
C ASP A 519 -11.18 -9.67 21.91
N GLY A 520 -9.89 -10.04 22.01
CA GLY A 520 -8.80 -9.48 21.23
C GLY A 520 -8.18 -8.19 21.78
N ASP A 521 -8.26 -7.96 23.09
CA ASP A 521 -7.74 -6.77 23.76
C ASP A 521 -6.27 -6.89 24.24
N GLY A 522 -5.75 -8.13 24.35
CA GLY A 522 -4.38 -8.43 24.75
C GLY A 522 -4.17 -8.87 26.21
N VAL A 523 -5.22 -8.90 27.03
CA VAL A 523 -5.28 -9.70 28.27
C VAL A 523 -5.67 -11.15 27.90
N ALA A 524 -5.62 -12.08 28.85
CA ALA A 524 -5.93 -13.50 28.58
C ALA A 524 -7.02 -14.00 29.53
N ASP A 525 -7.92 -14.90 29.08
CA ASP A 525 -9.15 -15.29 29.81
C ASP A 525 -8.94 -15.88 31.22
N ASP A 526 -7.70 -16.25 31.60
CA ASP A 526 -7.35 -16.74 32.94
C ASP A 526 -6.75 -15.67 33.87
N LEU A 527 -6.67 -14.43 33.36
CA LEU A 527 -6.25 -13.18 34.02
C LEU A 527 -7.29 -12.05 33.87
N ASP A 528 -8.16 -12.13 32.86
CA ASP A 528 -9.21 -11.17 32.52
C ASP A 528 -10.51 -11.42 33.31
N ASP A 529 -11.12 -10.38 33.88
CA ASP A 529 -12.43 -10.44 34.59
C ASP A 529 -13.63 -10.04 33.68
N CYS A 530 -13.36 -9.49 32.48
CA CYS A 530 -14.29 -9.18 31.37
C CYS A 530 -14.12 -10.03 30.06
N PRO A 531 -13.77 -11.34 30.06
CA PRO A 531 -13.32 -12.12 28.88
C PRO A 531 -14.41 -12.55 27.89
N THR A 532 -15.30 -11.65 27.51
CA THR A 532 -16.23 -11.67 26.36
C THR A 532 -16.86 -10.27 26.23
N GLY A 533 -16.03 -9.23 26.38
CA GLY A 533 -16.41 -7.83 26.46
C GLY A 533 -16.64 -7.19 25.09
N ALA A 534 -16.08 -6.00 24.89
CA ALA A 534 -16.28 -5.21 23.69
C ALA A 534 -15.02 -5.09 22.83
N ILE A 535 -14.89 -6.02 21.89
CA ILE A 535 -13.84 -6.14 20.86
C ILE A 535 -13.29 -4.83 20.27
N GLY A 536 -12.00 -4.85 19.92
CA GLY A 536 -11.38 -3.86 19.01
C GLY A 536 -10.77 -2.62 19.67
N TRP A 537 -10.33 -2.76 20.92
CA TRP A 537 -9.49 -1.82 21.68
C TRP A 537 -8.27 -2.61 22.20
N TRP A 538 -7.56 -2.11 23.22
CA TRP A 538 -6.45 -2.83 23.88
C TRP A 538 -6.39 -2.42 25.36
N SER A 539 -6.18 -3.36 26.28
CA SER A 539 -5.87 -3.06 27.69
C SER A 539 -4.60 -2.20 27.79
N THR A 540 -4.77 -1.02 28.39
CA THR A 540 -3.71 -0.06 28.71
C THR A 540 -4.23 0.88 29.79
N ARG A 541 -3.38 1.36 30.71
CA ARG A 541 -3.72 2.36 31.77
C ARG A 541 -4.47 3.63 31.31
N SER A 542 -4.56 3.90 30.00
CA SER A 542 -5.31 5.01 29.41
C SER A 542 -6.74 4.64 28.93
N SER A 543 -7.15 3.39 29.08
CA SER A 543 -8.45 2.84 28.64
C SER A 543 -9.02 1.75 29.55
N ASP A 544 -8.15 1.12 30.34
CA ASP A 544 -8.35 0.14 31.41
C ASP A 544 -7.26 0.49 32.43
N HIS A 545 -7.64 1.12 33.55
CA HIS A 545 -6.68 1.80 34.42
C HIS A 545 -5.86 0.85 35.31
N ASP A 546 -6.43 -0.28 35.71
CA ASP A 546 -5.80 -1.26 36.59
C ASP A 546 -5.04 -2.38 35.83
N GLU A 547 -5.32 -2.53 34.53
CA GLU A 547 -4.79 -3.50 33.57
C GLU A 547 -5.38 -4.93 33.77
N ASP A 548 -6.71 -5.04 34.05
CA ASP A 548 -7.46 -6.31 34.22
C ASP A 548 -8.26 -6.81 33.00
N GLY A 549 -8.42 -6.02 31.93
CA GLY A 549 -9.20 -6.40 30.73
C GLY A 549 -10.63 -5.83 30.68
N CYS A 550 -11.14 -5.23 31.75
CA CYS A 550 -12.38 -4.47 31.73
C CYS A 550 -12.13 -3.02 31.24
N ARG A 551 -12.93 -2.54 30.28
CA ARG A 551 -12.81 -1.14 29.79
C ARG A 551 -13.58 -0.15 30.67
N ASP A 552 -12.84 0.80 31.27
CA ASP A 552 -13.29 1.98 32.06
C ASP A 552 -14.68 2.54 31.64
N ASN A 553 -14.86 2.70 30.33
CA ASN A 553 -15.89 3.56 29.77
C ASN A 553 -17.28 2.91 29.74
N ASP A 554 -17.39 1.58 29.71
CA ASP A 554 -18.68 0.90 29.55
C ASP A 554 -18.84 -0.55 30.05
N GLU A 555 -17.78 -1.24 30.51
CA GLU A 555 -17.90 -2.60 31.07
C GLU A 555 -17.22 -2.84 32.42
N ASP A 556 -16.18 -2.06 32.74
CA ASP A 556 -15.69 -1.93 34.12
C ASP A 556 -16.74 -1.24 35.03
N PHE A 557 -16.61 -1.47 36.33
CA PHE A 557 -17.37 -0.84 37.42
C PHE A 557 -16.54 -0.61 38.70
N ASP A 558 -15.22 -0.82 38.74
CA ASP A 558 -14.35 -0.60 39.92
C ASP A 558 -12.92 -0.20 39.46
N ASP A 559 -12.80 0.87 38.64
CA ASP A 559 -11.63 1.42 37.90
C ASP A 559 -10.18 1.26 38.50
N ASP A 560 -9.97 0.94 39.79
CA ASP A 560 -8.66 0.64 40.39
C ASP A 560 -8.60 -0.62 41.34
N GLU A 561 -9.66 -1.45 41.34
CA GLU A 561 -9.90 -2.67 42.16
C GLU A 561 -9.63 -2.45 43.68
N ASP A 562 -9.95 -1.26 44.15
CA ASP A 562 -10.12 -0.92 45.56
C ASP A 562 -11.28 -1.71 46.22
N GLY A 563 -12.37 -1.90 45.46
CA GLY A 563 -13.61 -2.55 45.87
C GLY A 563 -14.75 -1.61 46.25
N VAL A 564 -14.78 -0.37 45.74
CA VAL A 564 -15.77 0.69 46.07
C VAL A 564 -16.57 1.23 44.87
N PHE A 565 -16.58 0.59 43.70
CA PHE A 565 -17.38 0.92 42.52
C PHE A 565 -17.57 2.44 42.23
N ASP A 566 -16.84 2.98 41.24
CA ASP A 566 -16.77 4.39 40.77
C ASP A 566 -18.01 5.27 40.96
N HIS A 567 -19.23 4.78 40.72
CA HIS A 567 -20.46 5.56 41.00
C HIS A 567 -20.64 6.00 42.48
N ASN A 568 -19.96 5.35 43.42
CA ASN A 568 -19.97 5.67 44.85
C ASN A 568 -18.63 6.20 45.35
N ASP A 569 -17.60 6.13 44.50
CA ASP A 569 -16.23 6.54 44.77
C ASP A 569 -16.06 8.07 44.62
N ALA A 570 -15.01 8.59 45.25
CA ALA A 570 -14.54 9.96 45.12
C ALA A 570 -13.14 10.07 44.48
N CYS A 571 -12.43 8.95 44.39
CA CYS A 571 -11.12 8.73 43.78
C CYS A 571 -11.10 7.59 42.71
N PRO A 572 -12.09 7.42 41.79
CA PRO A 572 -12.22 6.22 40.93
C PRO A 572 -10.94 5.66 40.29
N LYS A 573 -10.05 6.53 39.79
CA LYS A 573 -8.79 6.15 39.15
C LYS A 573 -7.63 6.22 40.14
N GLY A 574 -7.79 5.52 41.26
CA GLY A 574 -6.84 5.51 42.37
C GLY A 574 -5.60 4.62 42.14
N PRO A 575 -4.80 4.36 43.18
CA PRO A 575 -3.56 3.60 43.09
C PRO A 575 -3.83 2.08 43.14
N VAL A 576 -4.17 1.52 41.99
CA VAL A 576 -4.25 0.10 41.61
C VAL A 576 -3.64 -0.87 42.63
N GLY A 577 -4.49 -1.70 43.25
CA GLY A 577 -4.09 -2.69 44.26
C GLY A 577 -3.81 -2.11 45.66
N TRP A 578 -4.22 -0.85 45.91
CA TRP A 578 -4.74 -0.45 47.22
C TRP A 578 -6.11 -1.11 47.47
N VAL A 579 -6.69 -0.95 48.67
CA VAL A 579 -8.00 -1.52 49.04
C VAL A 579 -8.61 -0.68 50.18
N SER A 580 -9.84 -0.21 50.01
CA SER A 580 -10.55 0.56 51.03
C SER A 580 -10.76 -0.31 52.27
N THR A 581 -10.26 0.20 53.40
CA THR A 581 -10.42 -0.47 54.69
C THR A 581 -10.78 0.55 55.77
N PRO A 582 -11.68 0.23 56.73
CA PRO A 582 -12.11 1.12 57.82
C PRO A 582 -11.02 1.57 58.82
N GLU A 583 -9.76 1.35 58.49
CA GLU A 583 -8.56 1.73 59.23
C GLU A 583 -7.68 2.75 58.45
N GLU A 584 -7.76 2.82 57.11
CA GLU A 584 -7.00 3.74 56.24
C GLU A 584 -7.91 4.60 55.32
N ASP A 585 -9.20 4.25 55.20
CA ASP A 585 -10.34 5.07 54.75
C ASP A 585 -11.37 5.08 55.90
N GLN A 586 -11.73 6.27 56.42
CA GLN A 586 -12.73 6.41 57.49
C GLN A 586 -14.15 6.72 57.00
N GLU A 587 -14.30 7.18 55.76
CA GLU A 587 -15.54 7.67 55.18
C GLU A 587 -16.32 6.52 54.51
N GLY A 588 -15.59 5.62 53.84
CA GLY A 588 -16.09 4.55 52.98
C GLY A 588 -16.44 5.08 51.58
N ASP A 589 -15.57 5.89 50.99
CA ASP A 589 -15.77 6.56 49.69
C ASP A 589 -14.59 6.42 48.71
N GLY A 590 -13.70 5.43 48.92
CA GLY A 590 -12.64 5.04 47.95
C GLY A 590 -11.41 5.95 47.97
N CYS A 591 -11.47 7.05 48.70
CA CYS A 591 -10.31 7.88 49.00
C CYS A 591 -9.63 7.45 50.32
N SER A 592 -8.31 7.43 50.31
CA SER A 592 -7.44 7.22 51.46
C SER A 592 -7.34 8.50 52.30
N ASP A 593 -7.30 8.37 53.64
CA ASP A 593 -7.21 9.46 54.63
C ASP A 593 -5.89 10.30 54.58
N VAL A 594 -5.12 10.24 53.49
CA VAL A 594 -3.77 10.85 53.37
C VAL A 594 -3.82 12.18 52.63
N ASP A 595 -3.41 13.24 53.33
CA ASP A 595 -3.20 14.61 52.84
C ASP A 595 -1.77 15.02 53.26
N THR A 596 -0.87 15.16 52.29
CA THR A 596 0.57 15.32 52.50
C THR A 596 1.01 16.77 52.81
N ASP A 597 0.27 17.79 52.38
CA ASP A 597 0.66 19.20 52.55
C ASP A 597 -0.34 20.13 53.27
N GLU A 598 -1.48 19.59 53.71
CA GLU A 598 -2.54 20.21 54.50
C GLU A 598 -3.42 21.24 53.74
N ASP A 599 -3.71 21.02 52.46
CA ASP A 599 -4.49 21.93 51.59
C ASP A 599 -6.03 21.76 51.69
N GLY A 600 -6.50 20.51 51.83
CA GLY A 600 -7.93 20.15 51.82
C GLY A 600 -8.36 19.07 50.83
N TRP A 601 -7.49 18.65 49.91
CA TRP A 601 -7.60 17.43 49.08
C TRP A 601 -6.74 16.30 49.67
N VAL A 602 -6.85 15.09 49.11
CA VAL A 602 -6.07 13.90 49.51
C VAL A 602 -5.12 13.52 48.39
N ASP A 603 -4.00 12.85 48.70
CA ASP A 603 -2.90 12.54 47.77
C ASP A 603 -3.33 11.76 46.50
N GLN A 604 -4.53 11.18 46.46
CA GLN A 604 -5.13 10.47 45.30
C GLN A 604 -6.06 11.35 44.45
N ALA A 605 -6.60 12.44 45.02
CA ALA A 605 -7.54 13.36 44.37
C ALA A 605 -6.99 14.80 44.28
N ASP A 606 -5.68 14.95 44.46
CA ASP A 606 -4.93 16.18 44.37
C ASP A 606 -4.07 16.13 43.10
N VAL A 607 -4.25 17.08 42.18
CA VAL A 607 -3.43 17.20 40.96
C VAL A 607 -2.00 17.66 41.25
N CYS A 608 -1.71 18.14 42.47
CA CYS A 608 -0.38 18.49 42.95
C CYS A 608 -0.11 18.01 44.41
N PRO A 609 0.00 16.68 44.71
CA PRO A 609 0.06 16.08 46.06
C PRO A 609 1.19 16.50 47.02
N ASN A 610 1.97 17.52 46.68
CA ASN A 610 3.08 18.07 47.45
C ASN A 610 3.18 19.62 47.35
N VAL A 611 2.23 20.30 46.67
CA VAL A 611 2.30 21.74 46.33
C VAL A 611 0.97 22.50 46.53
N TYR A 612 0.36 22.41 47.73
CA TYR A 612 -0.74 23.24 48.28
C TYR A 612 -1.48 24.10 47.23
N ASP A 613 -2.48 23.52 46.56
CA ASP A 613 -3.41 24.27 45.71
C ASP A 613 -4.88 23.92 45.94
N PRO A 614 -5.54 24.60 46.90
CA PRO A 614 -6.98 24.45 47.10
C PRO A 614 -7.84 24.98 45.93
N GLY A 615 -7.20 25.44 44.85
CA GLY A 615 -7.80 25.75 43.56
C GLY A 615 -7.98 24.53 42.64
N GLN A 616 -7.05 23.57 42.70
CA GLN A 616 -6.93 22.43 41.78
C GLN A 616 -7.03 22.89 40.32
N ALA A 617 -6.10 23.73 39.92
CA ALA A 617 -5.97 24.19 38.54
C ALA A 617 -5.19 23.16 37.70
N ASP A 618 -5.88 22.65 36.70
CA ASP A 618 -5.44 21.78 35.61
C ASP A 618 -6.07 22.39 34.33
N LEU A 619 -5.29 22.52 33.25
CA LEU A 619 -5.61 23.33 32.07
C LEU A 619 -5.73 22.51 30.79
N ASP A 620 -4.83 21.57 30.55
CA ASP A 620 -4.88 20.66 29.39
C ASP A 620 -5.74 19.41 29.69
N GLY A 621 -5.74 18.95 30.94
CA GLY A 621 -6.50 17.81 31.45
C GLY A 621 -5.70 16.52 31.63
N ASP A 622 -4.36 16.54 31.75
CA ASP A 622 -3.55 15.32 31.95
C ASP A 622 -3.59 14.75 33.39
N GLY A 623 -4.03 15.56 34.36
CA GLY A 623 -4.11 15.20 35.78
C GLY A 623 -2.99 15.76 36.66
N VAL A 624 -2.01 16.47 36.09
CA VAL A 624 -1.01 17.27 36.80
C VAL A 624 -1.48 18.72 36.87
N GLY A 625 -1.34 19.36 38.03
CA GLY A 625 -1.79 20.74 38.20
C GLY A 625 -0.79 21.79 37.71
N ASN A 626 -1.28 22.93 37.24
CA ASN A 626 -0.52 24.10 36.76
C ASN A 626 0.50 24.72 37.76
N LEU A 627 0.64 24.15 38.96
CA LEU A 627 1.60 24.59 40.00
C LEU A 627 2.68 23.54 40.32
N CYS A 628 2.62 22.36 39.70
CA CYS A 628 3.59 21.28 39.82
C CYS A 628 3.97 20.63 38.49
N ASP A 629 3.29 20.98 37.40
CA ASP A 629 3.69 20.69 36.01
C ASP A 629 4.91 21.53 35.56
N ASP A 630 5.61 21.06 34.52
CA ASP A 630 6.67 21.75 33.77
C ASP A 630 6.21 22.22 32.35
N ASP A 631 5.03 21.80 31.84
CA ASP A 631 4.48 22.06 30.47
C ASP A 631 2.93 22.25 30.49
N ALA A 632 2.47 23.32 31.14
CA ALA A 632 1.13 23.38 31.76
C ALA A 632 -0.07 23.64 30.82
N ASP A 633 0.13 23.66 29.51
CA ASP A 633 -0.92 23.60 28.47
C ASP A 633 -0.63 22.56 27.35
N ASN A 634 0.45 21.79 27.52
CA ASN A 634 0.83 20.61 26.74
C ASN A 634 1.04 20.88 25.23
N ASP A 635 1.59 22.06 24.94
CA ASP A 635 2.05 22.46 23.62
C ASP A 635 3.40 21.79 23.25
N GLY A 636 4.19 21.38 24.24
CA GLY A 636 5.49 20.74 24.08
C GLY A 636 6.71 21.65 24.29
N VAL A 637 6.50 22.92 24.67
CA VAL A 637 7.51 23.85 25.17
C VAL A 637 7.39 23.95 26.71
N LEU A 638 8.53 23.91 27.40
CA LEU A 638 8.54 23.93 28.88
C LEU A 638 8.37 25.37 29.41
N GLU A 639 7.65 25.55 30.53
CA GLU A 639 7.33 26.82 31.22
C GLU A 639 8.54 27.78 31.39
N SER A 640 9.77 27.26 31.36
CA SER A 640 11.01 28.01 31.55
C SER A 640 11.61 28.63 30.29
N ASP A 641 11.27 28.11 29.11
CA ASP A 641 11.71 28.58 27.80
C ASP A 641 10.54 29.13 26.95
N ASP A 642 9.32 29.16 27.53
CA ASP A 642 8.03 29.49 26.91
C ASP A 642 7.59 30.98 27.12
N GLY A 643 7.00 31.58 26.08
CA GLY A 643 6.44 32.93 26.04
C GLY A 643 4.95 33.04 26.42
N CYS A 644 4.16 31.97 26.26
CA CYS A 644 2.70 31.94 26.40
C CYS A 644 2.13 30.86 27.37
N PRO A 645 2.69 30.59 28.58
CA PRO A 645 2.60 29.28 29.27
C PRO A 645 1.29 28.90 29.99
N LEU A 646 0.15 29.46 29.56
CA LEU A 646 -1.19 29.13 30.07
C LEU A 646 -2.23 29.32 28.94
N ASP A 647 -1.95 28.76 27.77
CA ASP A 647 -2.71 29.00 26.55
C ASP A 647 -4.03 28.20 26.52
N PHE A 648 -5.14 28.89 26.29
CA PHE A 648 -6.48 28.33 26.57
C PHE A 648 -7.00 27.33 25.52
N THR A 649 -6.18 26.92 24.56
CA THR A 649 -6.57 26.03 23.46
C THR A 649 -5.45 25.07 23.07
N THR A 650 -5.30 23.97 23.82
CA THR A 650 -4.39 22.82 23.56
C THR A 650 -4.03 22.65 22.08
N TRP A 651 -2.75 22.81 21.78
CA TRP A 651 -2.20 22.70 20.43
C TRP A 651 -0.86 21.96 20.48
N THR A 652 0.10 22.30 19.62
CA THR A 652 1.47 21.76 19.69
C THR A 652 2.41 22.68 18.91
N SER A 653 3.52 23.09 19.50
CA SER A 653 4.60 23.82 18.83
C SER A 653 5.13 23.00 17.65
N THR A 654 5.01 23.54 16.44
CA THR A 654 5.67 22.96 15.25
C THR A 654 6.13 24.06 14.30
N PRO A 655 7.16 23.83 13.45
CA PRO A 655 7.76 24.84 12.56
C PRO A 655 6.89 25.25 11.35
N SER A 656 5.56 25.26 11.53
CA SER A 656 4.56 25.73 10.56
C SER A 656 3.28 26.29 11.20
N ASN A 657 3.32 26.56 12.51
CA ASN A 657 2.25 27.20 13.29
C ASN A 657 2.80 27.86 14.58
N ASP A 658 4.13 27.98 14.63
CA ASP A 658 5.02 28.51 15.65
C ASP A 658 6.40 28.54 14.96
N HIS A 659 6.75 29.71 14.40
CA HIS A 659 7.89 29.84 13.48
C HIS A 659 9.24 29.95 14.21
N ASP A 660 9.33 30.73 15.28
CA ASP A 660 10.56 30.87 16.09
C ASP A 660 10.75 29.78 17.16
N ARG A 661 9.65 29.22 17.68
CA ARG A 661 9.55 28.22 18.77
C ARG A 661 9.82 28.72 20.18
N ASP A 662 9.05 29.74 20.56
CA ASP A 662 8.87 30.19 21.95
C ASP A 662 7.57 29.74 22.63
N GLY A 663 6.69 28.97 21.98
CA GLY A 663 5.43 28.51 22.60
C GLY A 663 4.26 29.50 22.49
N CYS A 664 4.45 30.67 21.87
CA CYS A 664 3.35 31.45 21.32
C CYS A 664 2.99 31.01 19.88
N ARG A 665 1.78 31.37 19.42
CA ARG A 665 1.22 30.89 18.15
C ARG A 665 0.98 32.01 17.12
N ASP A 666 1.62 31.90 15.95
CA ASP A 666 1.51 32.85 14.81
C ASP A 666 0.05 33.25 14.49
N ASP A 667 -0.85 32.27 14.56
CA ASP A 667 -2.23 32.37 14.06
C ASP A 667 -3.15 33.24 14.97
N GLY A 668 -2.65 33.82 16.06
CA GLY A 668 -3.40 34.88 16.76
C GLY A 668 -2.95 35.39 18.15
N ASP A 669 -2.05 34.72 18.86
CA ASP A 669 -1.66 35.13 20.23
C ASP A 669 -0.18 35.56 20.34
N ASP A 670 0.66 35.15 19.39
CA ASP A 670 1.90 35.87 19.03
C ASP A 670 1.60 37.20 18.28
N GLN A 671 2.62 38.05 18.13
CA GLN A 671 2.66 39.38 17.50
C GLN A 671 4.07 39.72 16.96
N ASP A 672 5.01 38.78 16.92
CA ASP A 672 6.43 39.00 16.57
C ASP A 672 7.00 37.69 15.97
N ASP A 673 6.27 36.97 15.08
CA ASP A 673 6.42 35.52 14.75
C ASP A 673 7.86 34.98 14.46
N ASP A 674 8.87 35.84 14.19
CA ASP A 674 10.28 35.44 14.01
C ASP A 674 11.28 36.03 15.05
N GLN A 675 10.81 36.82 16.00
CA GLN A 675 11.60 37.40 17.10
C GLN A 675 12.79 38.31 16.71
N ASP A 676 12.81 38.93 15.50
CA ASP A 676 13.76 40.02 15.23
C ASP A 676 13.51 41.27 16.11
N GLY A 677 12.25 41.49 16.52
CA GLY A 677 11.76 42.59 17.34
C GLY A 677 10.92 43.66 16.59
N VAL A 678 10.44 43.35 15.38
CA VAL A 678 9.60 44.18 14.51
C VAL A 678 8.26 43.50 14.24
N LEU A 679 7.36 43.53 15.23
CA LEU A 679 5.97 43.05 15.15
C LEU A 679 5.37 43.00 13.72
N ASP A 680 4.86 41.84 13.30
CA ASP A 680 4.35 41.49 11.94
C ASP A 680 3.32 42.48 11.34
N ALA A 681 2.65 43.27 12.18
CA ALA A 681 1.80 44.38 11.76
C ALA A 681 2.56 45.59 11.14
N PHE A 682 3.89 45.58 11.20
CA PHE A 682 4.80 46.60 10.69
C PHE A 682 5.92 46.06 9.80
N ASP A 683 6.26 44.78 9.92
CA ASP A 683 7.24 44.07 9.10
C ASP A 683 6.74 43.79 7.66
N ARG A 684 7.70 43.58 6.74
CA ARG A 684 7.49 43.06 5.37
C ARG A 684 7.82 41.57 5.21
N CYS A 685 8.62 40.99 6.10
CA CYS A 685 9.01 39.59 6.12
C CYS A 685 8.45 38.73 7.29
N PRO A 686 7.18 38.86 7.77
CA PRO A 686 6.70 38.32 9.07
C PRO A 686 7.07 36.91 9.54
N THR A 687 7.49 36.02 8.64
CA THR A 687 8.02 34.69 8.99
C THR A 687 9.41 34.53 8.36
N GLY A 688 10.35 35.37 8.76
CA GLY A 688 11.66 35.58 8.14
C GLY A 688 12.81 34.84 8.85
N MET A 689 14.00 35.46 8.87
CA MET A 689 15.20 34.91 9.52
C MET A 689 15.19 35.09 11.04
N VAL A 690 14.53 34.14 11.72
CA VAL A 690 14.36 34.07 13.17
C VAL A 690 15.53 34.67 13.99
N GLY A 691 15.23 35.75 14.73
CA GLY A 691 16.10 36.38 15.72
C GLY A 691 17.34 37.08 15.14
N PHE A 692 17.25 37.68 13.96
CA PHE A 692 18.37 38.39 13.34
C PHE A 692 18.71 39.72 14.07
N PRO A 693 19.95 40.24 13.97
CA PRO A 693 20.31 41.49 14.64
C PRO A 693 19.89 42.73 13.83
N PRO A 694 19.33 43.80 14.45
CA PRO A 694 18.97 45.09 13.81
C PRO A 694 20.13 45.94 13.25
N GLU A 695 21.19 45.29 12.80
CA GLU A 695 22.38 45.79 12.12
C GLU A 695 22.65 44.99 10.82
N ALA A 696 21.69 44.12 10.44
CA ALA A 696 21.60 43.31 9.22
C ALA A 696 20.26 43.52 8.48
N ASP A 697 19.59 44.63 8.81
CA ASP A 697 18.50 45.28 8.08
C ASP A 697 18.99 46.73 7.87
N HIS A 698 18.97 47.21 6.62
CA HIS A 698 19.53 48.50 6.20
C HIS A 698 18.49 49.62 6.07
N ASP A 699 17.23 49.29 5.77
CA ASP A 699 16.13 50.27 5.58
C ASP A 699 15.30 50.49 6.86
N GLY A 700 15.12 49.44 7.67
CA GLY A 700 14.34 49.44 8.92
C GLY A 700 12.92 48.85 8.81
N ASP A 701 12.64 47.99 7.82
CA ASP A 701 11.31 47.41 7.57
C ASP A 701 11.08 45.98 8.08
N GLY A 702 12.09 45.32 8.66
CA GLY A 702 12.00 43.98 9.25
C GLY A 702 12.45 42.83 8.34
N CYS A 703 12.64 43.06 7.04
CA CYS A 703 13.37 42.09 6.20
C CYS A 703 14.90 42.19 6.43
N ALA A 704 15.58 41.06 6.67
CA ALA A 704 17.04 41.03 6.74
C ALA A 704 17.69 41.12 5.34
N ASP A 705 18.85 41.79 5.21
CA ASP A 705 19.51 42.03 3.90
C ASP A 705 20.02 40.77 3.15
N ASP A 706 19.80 39.57 3.68
CA ASP A 706 20.10 38.28 3.03
C ASP A 706 18.82 37.61 2.44
N GLU A 707 17.63 38.15 2.72
CA GLU A 707 16.33 37.68 2.21
C GLU A 707 15.39 38.77 1.65
N ASP A 708 15.63 40.05 1.97
CA ASP A 708 15.05 41.16 1.22
C ASP A 708 15.49 41.13 -0.26
N THR A 709 14.85 41.96 -1.07
CA THR A 709 15.06 42.09 -2.51
C THR A 709 15.13 43.52 -2.99
N ASP A 710 15.05 44.52 -2.11
CA ASP A 710 15.03 45.97 -2.41
C ASP A 710 15.71 46.69 -1.22
N ASP A 711 16.95 46.24 -0.87
CA ASP A 711 17.73 46.45 0.38
C ASP A 711 17.72 47.89 1.01
N ASP A 712 17.22 48.93 0.31
CA ASP A 712 17.07 50.31 0.81
C ASP A 712 15.72 51.02 0.51
N ASP A 713 14.69 50.32 -0.01
CA ASP A 713 13.37 50.86 -0.36
C ASP A 713 13.41 52.09 -1.32
N ASP A 714 14.40 52.20 -2.21
CA ASP A 714 14.19 53.01 -3.44
C ASP A 714 12.96 52.52 -4.20
N GLY A 715 12.67 51.22 -4.13
CA GLY A 715 11.70 50.51 -4.93
C GLY A 715 12.32 50.03 -6.25
N ARG A 716 13.57 49.55 -6.16
CA ARG A 716 14.41 48.96 -7.19
C ARG A 716 15.14 47.75 -6.62
N VAL A 717 14.77 46.59 -7.12
CA VAL A 717 15.40 45.35 -6.67
C VAL A 717 16.90 45.29 -6.98
N ASP A 718 17.72 44.87 -6.01
CA ASP A 718 19.20 44.84 -6.04
C ASP A 718 19.83 44.35 -7.37
N PRO A 719 19.32 43.29 -8.03
CA PRO A 719 19.86 42.81 -9.31
C PRO A 719 19.66 43.77 -10.49
N ALA A 720 18.94 44.87 -10.28
CA ALA A 720 18.61 45.91 -11.24
C ALA A 720 18.95 47.34 -10.75
N ASP A 721 19.54 47.48 -9.56
CA ASP A 721 19.98 48.75 -8.98
C ASP A 721 21.50 48.98 -9.17
N GLY A 722 21.91 50.23 -9.30
CA GLY A 722 23.33 50.63 -9.38
C GLY A 722 24.03 50.70 -8.01
N CYS A 723 23.26 51.03 -6.97
CA CYS A 723 23.66 51.31 -5.60
C CYS A 723 22.78 50.59 -4.55
N PRO A 724 22.62 49.25 -4.54
CA PRO A 724 21.60 48.56 -3.73
C PRO A 724 21.55 48.78 -2.20
N ARG A 725 22.56 49.44 -1.60
CA ARG A 725 22.57 49.82 -0.18
C ARG A 725 22.97 51.28 -0.05
N GLY A 726 22.27 52.12 -0.79
CA GLY A 726 22.49 53.56 -0.92
C GLY A 726 21.60 54.34 0.03
N MET A 727 21.03 55.42 -0.48
CA MET A 727 20.18 56.34 0.29
C MET A 727 18.75 55.83 0.44
N VAL A 728 18.49 55.18 1.59
CA VAL A 728 17.17 54.64 1.97
C VAL A 728 15.98 55.55 1.61
N GLY A 729 15.08 55.01 0.80
CA GLY A 729 13.76 55.56 0.47
C GLY A 729 13.71 56.40 -0.82
N ARG A 730 13.02 55.86 -1.82
CA ARG A 730 12.75 56.38 -3.19
C ARG A 730 13.27 57.78 -3.53
N LEU A 731 14.27 57.81 -4.43
CA LEU A 731 14.75 58.99 -5.12
C LEU A 731 13.74 59.56 -6.14
N SER A 732 14.15 60.58 -6.88
CA SER A 732 13.27 61.25 -7.84
C SER A 732 14.04 61.68 -9.08
N LEU A 733 13.34 61.76 -10.23
CA LEU A 733 13.86 62.10 -11.58
C LEU A 733 14.53 63.50 -11.77
N ALA A 734 15.02 64.10 -10.69
CA ALA A 734 15.85 65.29 -10.63
C ALA A 734 17.06 65.15 -9.67
N LEU A 735 17.22 63.96 -9.08
CA LEU A 735 18.25 63.47 -8.14
C LEU A 735 18.67 62.00 -8.43
N ASP A 736 18.01 61.38 -9.42
CA ASP A 736 18.22 60.07 -10.05
C ASP A 736 17.88 60.35 -11.53
N ALA A 737 18.88 60.62 -12.36
CA ALA A 737 18.69 61.32 -13.63
C ALA A 737 18.62 60.42 -14.87
N ASP A 738 19.28 59.27 -14.84
CA ASP A 738 19.15 58.19 -15.80
C ASP A 738 18.02 57.21 -15.42
N GLY A 739 17.75 57.05 -14.13
CA GLY A 739 16.84 56.07 -13.61
C GLY A 739 17.52 54.73 -13.29
N ASP A 740 18.67 54.70 -12.59
CA ASP A 740 19.34 53.46 -12.17
C ASP A 740 19.23 53.09 -10.68
N GLY A 741 19.03 54.07 -9.79
CA GLY A 741 18.93 53.86 -8.33
C GLY A 741 19.95 54.67 -7.51
N CYS A 742 21.09 55.00 -8.11
CA CYS A 742 22.10 55.85 -7.48
C CYS A 742 21.65 57.33 -7.40
N SER A 743 22.17 58.05 -6.41
CA SER A 743 21.91 59.48 -6.19
C SER A 743 22.91 60.37 -6.96
N ASP A 744 22.41 61.18 -7.91
CA ASP A 744 23.11 62.23 -8.71
C ASP A 744 24.18 63.02 -7.92
N ALA A 745 23.94 63.20 -6.62
CA ALA A 745 24.66 64.15 -5.78
C ALA A 745 25.66 63.51 -4.80
N GLU A 746 25.50 62.22 -4.48
CA GLU A 746 26.22 61.57 -3.37
C GLU A 746 26.78 60.18 -3.71
N GLU A 747 26.20 59.45 -4.68
CA GLU A 747 26.47 58.01 -4.90
C GLU A 747 26.72 57.62 -6.38
N ASP A 748 26.18 58.37 -7.36
CA ASP A 748 26.52 58.22 -8.79
C ASP A 748 27.86 58.94 -9.15
N ASP A 749 28.44 58.53 -10.28
CA ASP A 749 29.69 59.00 -10.88
C ASP A 749 29.51 59.29 -12.42
N ASP A 750 28.33 59.08 -13.03
CA ASP A 750 28.01 59.25 -14.48
C ASP A 750 26.52 59.63 -14.75
N ASP A 751 26.09 60.82 -14.25
CA ASP A 751 24.73 61.44 -14.08
C ASP A 751 23.67 61.28 -15.22
N ASP A 752 24.00 60.68 -16.36
CA ASP A 752 23.07 60.39 -17.46
C ASP A 752 23.35 59.10 -18.28
N GLN A 753 24.28 58.26 -17.79
CA GLN A 753 24.75 57.01 -18.41
C GLN A 753 25.15 57.12 -19.90
N ASP A 754 25.61 58.28 -20.38
CA ASP A 754 26.23 58.38 -21.72
C ASP A 754 27.66 57.79 -21.80
N GLY A 755 28.26 57.49 -20.64
CA GLY A 755 29.55 56.80 -20.49
C GLY A 755 30.73 57.76 -20.33
N VAL A 756 30.52 58.93 -19.72
CA VAL A 756 31.48 60.01 -19.57
C VAL A 756 31.26 60.73 -18.22
N ASN A 757 31.86 60.18 -17.16
CA ASN A 757 31.77 60.69 -15.78
C ASN A 757 31.79 62.22 -15.67
N ASP A 758 30.87 62.82 -14.91
CA ASP A 758 30.59 64.26 -14.83
C ASP A 758 31.81 65.12 -14.46
N ALA A 759 32.79 64.55 -13.74
CA ALA A 759 34.08 65.19 -13.47
C ALA A 759 34.88 65.61 -14.72
N VAL A 760 34.57 65.04 -15.90
CA VAL A 760 35.17 65.40 -17.21
C VAL A 760 34.16 65.78 -18.29
N ASP A 761 32.86 65.70 -17.98
CA ASP A 761 31.81 65.96 -18.94
C ASP A 761 31.52 67.47 -19.18
N ALA A 762 30.83 67.77 -20.29
CA ALA A 762 30.42 69.11 -20.69
C ALA A 762 28.91 69.23 -21.02
N CYS A 763 28.14 68.16 -20.91
CA CYS A 763 26.79 68.00 -21.45
C CYS A 763 25.78 67.23 -20.58
N ALA A 764 26.13 66.97 -19.31
CA ALA A 764 25.56 66.09 -18.26
C ALA A 764 24.06 66.25 -17.96
N ARG A 765 23.22 66.05 -18.98
CA ARG A 765 21.90 65.39 -19.06
C ARG A 765 21.63 65.13 -20.56
N THR A 766 22.56 64.41 -21.19
CA THR A 766 22.40 63.79 -22.50
C THR A 766 21.22 62.81 -22.46
N PRO A 767 20.33 62.80 -23.46
CA PRO A 767 19.27 61.80 -23.50
C PRO A 767 19.85 60.38 -23.66
N LEU A 768 19.49 59.49 -22.73
CA LEU A 768 19.87 58.08 -22.70
C LEU A 768 19.92 57.39 -24.07
N SER A 769 20.92 56.52 -24.26
CA SER A 769 21.19 55.78 -25.50
C SER A 769 21.53 56.64 -26.73
N MET A 770 21.92 57.91 -26.56
CA MET A 770 22.52 58.71 -27.64
C MET A 770 23.98 58.31 -27.92
N VAL A 771 24.51 58.76 -29.06
CA VAL A 771 25.95 58.61 -29.38
C VAL A 771 26.63 59.96 -29.24
N VAL A 772 27.66 59.99 -28.39
CA VAL A 772 28.29 61.21 -27.87
C VAL A 772 29.69 61.44 -28.43
N ASP A 773 30.23 62.66 -28.26
CA ASP A 773 31.67 62.92 -28.41
C ASP A 773 32.42 62.69 -27.08
N GLY A 774 33.75 62.83 -27.06
CA GLY A 774 34.56 62.53 -25.86
C GLY A 774 34.47 63.59 -24.74
N ARG A 775 33.25 64.09 -24.50
CA ARG A 775 32.83 65.16 -23.58
C ARG A 775 31.29 65.10 -23.36
N GLY A 776 30.69 63.91 -23.44
CA GLY A 776 29.24 63.60 -23.37
C GLY A 776 28.32 64.27 -24.41
N CYS A 777 28.76 65.32 -25.09
CA CYS A 777 27.89 66.06 -25.99
C CYS A 777 27.48 65.24 -27.21
N SER A 778 26.19 64.90 -27.30
CA SER A 778 25.60 64.35 -28.53
C SER A 778 25.60 65.39 -29.66
N ALA A 779 25.43 64.91 -30.89
CA ALA A 779 25.37 65.76 -32.09
C ALA A 779 24.20 66.78 -32.10
N LEU A 780 23.28 66.73 -31.13
CA LEU A 780 22.20 67.72 -30.95
C LEU A 780 22.56 68.84 -29.94
N GLN A 781 23.44 68.57 -28.97
CA GLN A 781 23.95 69.54 -28.00
C GLN A 781 25.11 70.40 -28.56
N ALA A 782 25.85 69.90 -29.57
CA ALA A 782 27.04 70.57 -30.10
C ALA A 782 26.79 72.01 -30.64
N ASP A 783 27.65 72.95 -30.24
CA ASP A 783 27.72 74.36 -30.65
C ASP A 783 29.16 74.65 -31.14
N ASP A 784 29.33 74.86 -32.46
CA ASP A 784 30.64 74.99 -33.12
C ASP A 784 31.24 76.41 -33.02
N ASP A 785 30.43 77.46 -32.83
CA ASP A 785 30.90 78.86 -32.81
C ASP A 785 30.82 79.54 -31.43
N GLN A 786 30.13 78.91 -30.49
CA GLN A 786 30.03 79.26 -29.07
C GLN A 786 29.27 80.58 -28.82
N ASP A 787 28.19 80.81 -29.57
CA ASP A 787 27.21 81.87 -29.30
C ASP A 787 26.09 81.48 -28.32
N GLY A 788 25.90 80.18 -28.07
CA GLY A 788 24.89 79.63 -27.15
C GLY A 788 23.65 79.03 -27.84
N VAL A 789 23.68 78.79 -29.15
CA VAL A 789 22.65 78.06 -29.91
C VAL A 789 23.29 76.85 -30.61
N SER A 790 22.80 75.64 -30.35
CA SER A 790 23.41 74.44 -30.94
C SER A 790 23.27 74.39 -32.46
N ASN A 791 24.21 73.71 -33.13
CA ASN A 791 24.37 73.55 -34.57
C ASN A 791 23.10 73.07 -35.32
N PHE A 792 22.14 72.47 -34.60
CA PHE A 792 20.87 72.00 -35.15
C PHE A 792 19.81 73.12 -35.27
N LEU A 793 19.91 74.16 -34.43
CA LEU A 793 18.98 75.30 -34.36
C LEU A 793 19.61 76.60 -34.91
N ASP A 794 20.94 76.68 -34.94
CA ASP A 794 21.68 77.81 -35.50
C ASP A 794 21.58 77.86 -37.04
N ILE A 795 21.34 79.07 -37.57
CA ILE A 795 21.23 79.40 -39.00
C ILE A 795 22.39 80.33 -39.43
N CYS A 796 23.20 80.81 -38.49
CA CYS A 796 24.18 81.88 -38.62
C CYS A 796 25.64 81.50 -38.30
N GLY A 797 25.92 80.21 -38.01
CA GLY A 797 27.20 79.60 -37.64
C GLY A 797 28.46 80.22 -38.24
N GLY A 798 29.13 81.00 -37.41
CA GLY A 798 30.09 82.04 -37.78
C GLY A 798 29.83 83.38 -37.08
N THR A 799 28.94 83.43 -36.08
CA THR A 799 28.81 84.55 -35.14
C THR A 799 30.09 84.69 -34.31
N ALA A 800 30.39 85.91 -33.86
CA ALA A 800 31.55 86.15 -33.01
C ALA A 800 31.21 85.90 -31.53
N PRO A 801 31.96 85.06 -30.80
CA PRO A 801 31.69 84.71 -29.40
C PRO A 801 31.42 85.92 -28.50
N GLY A 802 30.39 85.82 -27.67
CA GLY A 802 29.97 86.87 -26.73
C GLY A 802 29.16 88.02 -27.34
N LEU A 803 28.72 87.93 -28.60
CA LEU A 803 27.60 88.71 -29.11
C LEU A 803 26.26 88.14 -28.58
N ARG A 804 25.24 88.99 -28.45
CA ARG A 804 23.87 88.51 -28.16
C ARG A 804 23.15 88.18 -29.46
N VAL A 805 22.69 86.94 -29.56
CA VAL A 805 22.00 86.38 -30.72
C VAL A 805 20.49 86.26 -30.50
N ASP A 806 19.76 85.95 -31.57
CA ASP A 806 18.39 85.45 -31.49
C ASP A 806 18.34 83.91 -31.47
N LEU A 807 17.14 83.33 -31.46
CA LEU A 807 16.90 81.87 -31.37
C LEU A 807 17.40 81.05 -32.58
N ASN A 808 18.10 81.67 -33.53
CA ASN A 808 18.69 81.03 -34.71
C ASN A 808 20.21 81.34 -34.83
N GLY A 809 20.90 81.68 -33.72
CA GLY A 809 22.32 82.07 -33.69
C GLY A 809 22.65 83.41 -34.36
N CYS A 810 21.64 84.16 -34.80
CA CYS A 810 21.87 85.37 -35.58
C CYS A 810 22.11 86.61 -34.69
N ALA A 811 23.31 87.19 -34.77
CA ALA A 811 23.72 88.36 -33.99
C ALA A 811 22.81 89.60 -34.17
N LEU A 812 22.31 90.14 -33.04
CA LEU A 812 21.30 91.20 -33.05
C LEU A 812 21.83 92.55 -33.59
N PRO A 813 21.09 93.22 -34.48
CA PRO A 813 21.58 94.39 -35.21
C PRO A 813 21.80 95.61 -34.31
N GLY A 814 23.02 96.17 -34.35
CA GLY A 814 23.41 97.38 -33.62
C GLY A 814 24.37 97.13 -32.45
N GLN A 815 24.69 95.87 -32.13
CA GLN A 815 25.75 95.54 -31.18
C GLN A 815 27.14 95.89 -31.75
N LEU A 816 27.76 96.95 -31.23
CA LEU A 816 29.23 97.14 -31.26
C LEU A 816 29.75 97.05 -29.83
N SER A 817 30.92 96.42 -29.65
CA SER A 817 31.41 95.98 -28.35
C SER A 817 31.75 97.13 -27.38
N GLY A 818 31.45 96.94 -26.08
CA GLY A 818 31.97 97.85 -25.05
C GLY A 818 31.31 97.90 -23.66
N GLY A 819 31.40 96.81 -22.88
CA GLY A 819 31.95 96.89 -21.52
C GLY A 819 31.08 97.21 -20.27
N ALA A 820 31.55 96.63 -19.17
CA ALA A 820 31.50 97.09 -17.76
C ALA A 820 30.24 96.81 -16.87
N GLU A 821 30.39 95.75 -16.07
CA GLU A 821 30.37 95.75 -14.59
C GLU A 821 29.06 96.03 -13.78
N SER A 822 28.44 94.91 -13.37
CA SER A 822 28.27 94.48 -11.95
C SER A 822 27.31 95.21 -10.98
N GLY A 823 26.71 94.41 -10.08
CA GLY A 823 26.46 94.82 -8.68
C GLY A 823 25.14 94.35 -8.05
N ILE A 824 25.16 94.26 -6.70
CA ILE A 824 24.01 94.11 -5.78
C ILE A 824 23.40 92.68 -5.74
N GLY A 825 22.97 92.12 -4.60
CA GLY A 825 23.06 92.58 -3.20
C GLY A 825 21.75 92.41 -2.40
N TRP A 826 21.78 91.58 -1.36
CA TRP A 826 20.72 91.33 -0.36
C TRP A 826 20.59 92.49 0.68
N PRO A 827 19.63 92.53 1.64
CA PRO A 827 18.31 91.84 1.78
C PRO A 827 17.14 92.78 2.27
N ALA A 828 15.97 92.19 2.58
CA ALA A 828 15.32 92.22 3.92
C ALA A 828 13.85 92.74 4.11
N THR A 829 13.18 92.13 5.11
CA THR A 829 12.03 92.58 5.97
C THR A 829 10.54 92.31 5.61
N THR A 830 9.99 91.25 6.24
CA THR A 830 8.73 91.16 7.04
C THR A 830 7.33 91.48 6.47
N LEU A 831 6.34 90.58 6.71
CA LEU A 831 5.23 90.84 7.67
C LEU A 831 4.31 89.63 8.06
N LEU A 832 4.07 89.50 9.37
CA LEU A 832 2.83 89.05 10.09
C LEU A 832 2.29 87.59 10.02
N VAL A 833 1.29 87.32 10.88
CA VAL A 833 0.87 86.00 11.45
C VAL A 833 -0.66 85.85 11.50
N LEU A 834 -1.22 84.64 11.31
CA LEU A 834 -2.52 84.20 11.89
C LEU A 834 -2.87 82.71 11.64
N ALA A 835 -3.15 81.91 12.68
CA ALA A 835 -4.01 80.70 12.66
C ALA A 835 -4.27 80.12 14.07
N VAL A 836 -5.54 80.00 14.51
CA VAL A 836 -6.01 79.15 15.66
C VAL A 836 -7.52 78.86 15.50
N LEU A 837 -7.99 77.71 16.02
CA LEU A 837 -9.38 77.21 16.14
C LEU A 837 -9.99 76.65 14.82
N VAL A 838 -10.54 75.43 14.71
CA VAL A 838 -11.33 74.50 15.58
C VAL A 838 -12.84 74.51 15.28
N PHE A 839 -13.28 73.43 14.62
CA PHE A 839 -14.60 72.78 14.53
C PHE A 839 -15.94 73.56 14.38
N GLY A 840 -16.72 73.16 13.35
CA GLY A 840 -18.17 72.91 13.51
C GLY A 840 -19.12 73.34 12.37
N ALA A 841 -19.73 72.39 11.64
CA ALA A 841 -21.03 72.55 10.93
C ALA A 841 -21.67 71.20 10.48
N ALA A 842 -22.97 71.04 10.71
CA ALA A 842 -23.79 69.80 10.68
C ALA A 842 -24.37 69.32 9.32
N GLY A 843 -24.91 68.08 9.30
CA GLY A 843 -25.85 67.48 8.31
C GLY A 843 -25.85 65.93 8.40
N TRP A 844 -26.86 65.14 8.83
CA TRP A 844 -28.33 65.05 8.60
C TRP A 844 -28.68 64.80 7.11
N THR A 845 -29.48 63.80 6.66
CA THR A 845 -30.47 62.82 7.23
C THR A 845 -30.53 61.53 6.34
N PHE A 846 -30.66 60.27 6.81
CA PHE A 846 -31.77 59.54 7.50
C PHE A 846 -32.86 58.94 6.55
N ILE A 847 -33.09 57.60 6.60
CA ILE A 847 -34.40 56.83 6.58
C ILE A 847 -34.29 55.41 5.95
N LYS A 848 -34.96 54.44 6.59
CA LYS A 848 -35.12 53.02 6.18
C LYS A 848 -36.62 52.65 6.22
N GLY A 849 -37.15 51.98 5.19
CA GLY A 849 -38.27 51.03 5.34
C GLY A 849 -39.61 51.23 4.61
N ARG A 850 -40.18 50.06 4.23
CA ARG A 850 -41.60 49.61 4.35
C ARG A 850 -42.57 49.62 3.14
N ASP A 851 -43.00 48.39 2.81
CA ASP A 851 -44.39 47.91 2.56
C ASP A 851 -45.08 47.99 1.16
N GLN A 852 -45.89 46.94 0.90
CA GLN A 852 -47.02 46.78 -0.05
C GLN A 852 -46.82 46.62 -1.59
N ASN A 853 -47.04 45.36 -2.05
CA ASN A 853 -47.90 44.93 -3.18
C ASN A 853 -47.71 45.47 -4.63
N THR A 854 -47.39 44.57 -5.58
CA THR A 854 -48.41 43.97 -6.49
C THR A 854 -47.87 42.83 -7.39
N HIS A 855 -48.79 41.93 -7.81
CA HIS A 855 -48.72 40.88 -8.86
C HIS A 855 -47.59 40.96 -9.92
N LYS A 856 -47.07 39.84 -10.47
CA LYS A 856 -47.84 38.72 -11.09
C LYS A 856 -46.97 37.51 -11.50
N ALA A 857 -47.55 36.29 -11.42
CA ALA A 857 -47.32 35.02 -12.15
C ALA A 857 -45.93 34.65 -12.75
N GLY A 858 -45.45 33.40 -12.63
CA GLY A 858 -46.03 32.21 -11.96
C GLY A 858 -45.49 30.86 -12.51
N THR A 859 -46.08 29.74 -12.03
CA THR A 859 -45.92 28.32 -12.48
C THR A 859 -44.51 27.69 -12.39
N GLU A 860 -44.30 26.44 -11.94
CA GLU A 860 -45.16 25.41 -11.30
C GLU A 860 -44.24 24.42 -10.53
N SER A 861 -44.49 24.14 -9.23
CA SER A 861 -45.15 22.92 -8.69
C SER A 861 -44.25 21.69 -8.40
N LYS A 862 -44.06 21.38 -7.09
CA LYS A 862 -43.74 20.03 -6.58
C LYS A 862 -45.03 19.31 -6.15
N GLN A 863 -45.25 18.09 -6.63
CA GLN A 863 -46.08 17.01 -6.04
C GLN A 863 -45.42 15.68 -6.44
N HIS A 864 -45.09 14.66 -5.62
CA HIS A 864 -45.53 14.17 -4.29
C HIS A 864 -46.71 13.17 -4.34
N ALA A 865 -46.46 11.94 -3.85
CA ALA A 865 -47.36 10.77 -3.75
C ALA A 865 -47.69 10.06 -5.10
N THR A 866 -48.00 8.75 -5.18
CA THR A 866 -48.33 7.76 -4.11
C THR A 866 -47.97 6.31 -4.51
N VAL A 867 -47.90 5.45 -3.48
CA VAL A 867 -47.79 3.97 -3.39
C VAL A 867 -48.58 3.13 -4.41
N GLY A 868 -48.01 1.96 -4.75
CA GLY A 868 -48.61 0.70 -5.24
C GLY A 868 -47.48 -0.22 -5.74
N GLU A 869 -47.09 -1.31 -5.07
CA GLU A 869 -47.76 -2.62 -4.82
C GLU A 869 -48.02 -3.48 -6.07
N GLU A 870 -47.57 -4.75 -5.99
CA GLU A 870 -47.52 -5.79 -7.04
C GLU A 870 -46.57 -5.43 -8.23
N GLU A 871 -45.65 -6.29 -8.68
CA GLU A 871 -45.49 -7.76 -8.51
C GLU A 871 -44.12 -8.12 -7.91
#